data_AF-A0A1G1VTA3-F1
#
_entry.id   AF-A0A1G1VTA3-F1
#
_cell.length_a   1.000
_cell.length_b   1.000
_cell.length_c   1.000
_cell.angle_alpha   90.00
_cell.angle_beta   90.00
_cell.angle_gamma   90.00
#
_symmetry.space_group_name_H-M   'P 1'
#
loop_
_entity.id
_entity.type
_entity.pdbx_description
1 polymer ?
#
loop_
_entity_poly.entity_id
_entity_poly.type
_entity_poly.pdbx_seq_one_letter_code
_entity_poly.pdbx_strand_id
1 'polypeptide(L)'
;MLGENLILTLTNALLAGLFAVMIWLLPGMRLLPKTINLRVTERIFLGTTFGFVCYVLLIFLIRFLGLPFWVAELPFFMLGFVEGGRWLKEWKPRTRSLAKAQVAFLILAIVGIVIQGQVLFRSGVWTAQGLQFGQLSLHDSTWHIFLIDELKQNFPPRHPGFAPVLVKNYHFLLDLTLASMARYLPLSTFELYYRLTPAAVSAFLSLSVFVVARRLSRSEWLANAAVILTLFAGNASWALQFFRGPEFHPSANTFMLDPIVDLMQNPHAVVVFPLMLAGLLGLMILEKKRNMVILMLTAITFGVIIGFKAWGGIIMLLALPIAALWMSLKNKRHDLWGVWFLAGFVSAVIFIPVYDAKTAAGLVWVPGWLLKRMVEDPDRYNVPRYFLLEQHYQATHNVLRLAIVNFKQMLIFLFGNLWVKTLGLVYVIVIVKRPSLAGIFMLTVTTASLSLPLLFNQGRMSYDIIQFGPYSLVMLSIFTVLILKQILQATNGKLAIALSIILLVLSVPSNATSIVDRFNDQPFLVPRLTLEAFDYLKKETPPESIILLYPSKINLSSALVAALSERPTYFSANTFSRITGEDYEGREAELRSFFRNSDPGLRNRIVDTNSIDYLLLTQEENRAFNPNGLTLTKVFENESIIISKINE
;
A
#
# COMPACT_ATOMS: atom_id res chain seq x y z
N MET A 1 -28.88 -5.09 -13.88
CA MET A 1 -27.41 -5.25 -13.88
C MET A 1 -26.63 -4.04 -13.31
N LEU A 2 -26.49 -2.88 -13.98
CA LEU A 2 -25.71 -1.74 -13.42
C LEU A 2 -26.30 -1.17 -12.10
N GLY A 3 -27.63 -1.04 -12.01
CA GLY A 3 -28.31 -0.54 -10.81
C GLY A 3 -28.29 -1.50 -9.62
N GLU A 4 -28.48 -2.80 -9.86
CA GLU A 4 -28.47 -3.83 -8.80
C GLU A 4 -27.08 -4.02 -8.20
N ASN A 5 -26.03 -4.00 -9.04
CA ASN A 5 -24.65 -4.07 -8.56
C ASN A 5 -24.28 -2.84 -7.72
N LEU A 6 -24.75 -1.65 -8.10
CA LEU A 6 -24.50 -0.44 -7.31
C LEU A 6 -25.20 -0.49 -5.94
N ILE A 7 -26.47 -0.93 -5.88
CA ILE A 7 -27.19 -1.08 -4.61
C ILE A 7 -26.47 -2.07 -3.70
N LEU A 8 -26.06 -3.23 -4.24
CA LEU A 8 -25.31 -4.23 -3.47
C LEU A 8 -23.99 -3.65 -2.94
N THR A 9 -23.19 -2.98 -3.78
CA THR A 9 -21.96 -2.32 -3.35
C THR A 9 -22.22 -1.27 -2.27
N LEU A 10 -23.27 -0.46 -2.39
CA LEU A 10 -23.64 0.53 -1.37
C LEU A 10 -24.07 -0.12 -0.05
N THR A 11 -24.87 -1.20 -0.11
CA THR A 11 -25.23 -1.97 1.08
C THR A 11 -24.00 -2.59 1.75
N ASN A 12 -23.09 -3.16 0.96
CA ASN A 12 -21.83 -3.70 1.43
C ASN A 12 -20.93 -2.62 2.07
N ALA A 13 -20.90 -1.43 1.47
CA ALA A 13 -20.20 -0.27 2.03
C ALA A 13 -20.81 0.18 3.37
N LEU A 14 -22.14 0.16 3.51
CA LEU A 14 -22.82 0.46 4.78
C LEU A 14 -22.49 -0.58 5.86
N LEU A 15 -22.47 -1.87 5.51
CA LEU A 15 -22.09 -2.95 6.44
C LEU A 15 -20.64 -2.82 6.89
N ALA A 16 -19.71 -2.61 5.95
CA ALA A 16 -18.30 -2.38 6.26
C ALA A 16 -18.10 -1.09 7.09
N GLY A 17 -18.86 -0.03 6.78
CA GLY A 17 -18.86 1.23 7.53
C GLY A 17 -19.37 1.05 8.96
N LEU A 18 -20.44 0.28 9.15
CA LEU A 18 -20.97 -0.05 10.48
C LEU A 18 -19.95 -0.86 11.28
N PHE A 19 -19.30 -1.85 10.66
CA PHE A 19 -18.21 -2.58 11.28
C PHE A 19 -17.08 -1.63 11.72
N ALA A 20 -16.61 -0.75 10.83
CA ALA A 20 -15.58 0.23 11.15
C ALA A 20 -15.99 1.18 12.28
N VAL A 21 -17.26 1.59 12.36
CA VAL A 21 -17.78 2.41 13.45
C VAL A 21 -17.76 1.64 14.77
N MET A 22 -18.29 0.42 14.78
CA MET A 22 -18.48 -0.39 15.99
C MET A 22 -17.18 -1.00 16.52
N ILE A 23 -16.26 -1.39 15.64
CA ILE A 23 -15.02 -2.09 16.00
C ILE A 23 -13.83 -1.12 16.05
N TRP A 24 -13.81 -0.03 15.27
CA TRP A 24 -12.67 0.89 15.26
C TRP A 24 -13.01 2.23 15.92
N LEU A 25 -13.97 2.99 15.38
CA LEU A 25 -14.21 4.36 15.82
C LEU A 25 -14.66 4.45 17.29
N LEU A 26 -15.74 3.76 17.67
CA LEU A 26 -16.33 3.88 19.01
C LEU A 26 -15.39 3.32 20.09
N PRO A 27 -14.79 2.13 19.95
CA PRO A 27 -13.78 1.65 20.90
C PRO A 27 -12.60 2.62 21.02
N GLY A 28 -12.09 3.14 19.91
CA GLY A 28 -10.99 4.10 19.95
C GLY A 28 -11.37 5.45 20.58
N MET A 29 -12.61 5.93 20.36
CA MET A 29 -13.14 7.12 21.05
C MET A 29 -13.20 6.92 22.57
N ARG A 30 -13.51 5.69 23.03
CA ARG A 30 -13.49 5.32 24.45
C ARG A 30 -12.08 5.31 25.05
N LEU A 31 -11.07 4.95 24.25
CA LEU A 31 -9.65 4.98 24.64
C LEU A 31 -9.09 6.41 24.75
N LEU A 32 -9.65 7.37 23.99
CA LEU A 32 -9.17 8.75 24.01
C LEU A 32 -9.42 9.44 25.37
N PRO A 33 -8.37 10.00 26.01
CA PRO A 33 -8.54 10.70 27.28
C PRO A 33 -9.46 11.92 27.17
N LYS A 34 -10.44 12.01 28.08
CA LYS A 34 -11.35 13.18 28.17
C LYS A 34 -10.63 14.48 28.52
N THR A 35 -9.44 14.39 29.13
CA THR A 35 -8.61 15.54 29.55
C THR A 35 -7.88 16.24 28.40
N ILE A 36 -8.01 15.73 27.17
CA ILE A 36 -7.39 16.28 25.97
C ILE A 36 -8.46 16.97 25.12
N ASN A 37 -8.27 18.27 24.91
CA ASN A 37 -9.16 19.05 24.08
C ASN A 37 -8.88 18.79 22.60
N LEU A 38 -9.78 18.02 21.99
CA LEU A 38 -9.76 17.66 20.57
C LEU A 38 -11.00 18.21 19.89
N ARG A 39 -10.81 18.73 18.67
CA ARG A 39 -11.93 19.04 17.78
C ARG A 39 -12.63 17.74 17.38
N VAL A 40 -13.90 17.84 16.96
CA VAL A 40 -14.70 16.66 16.53
C VAL A 40 -13.96 15.84 15.47
N THR A 41 -13.42 16.46 14.43
CA THR A 41 -12.70 15.71 13.38
C THR A 41 -11.35 15.14 13.85
N GLU A 42 -10.69 15.77 14.83
CA GLU A 42 -9.47 15.19 15.45
C GLU A 42 -9.84 13.95 16.29
N ARG A 43 -10.97 14.01 17.00
CA ARG A 43 -11.49 12.89 17.80
C ARG A 43 -11.95 11.73 16.94
N ILE A 44 -12.64 12.00 15.82
CA ILE A 44 -13.03 10.96 14.85
C ILE A 44 -11.77 10.33 14.26
N PHE A 45 -10.85 11.15 13.75
CA PHE A 45 -9.61 10.65 13.13
C PHE A 45 -8.80 9.77 14.10
N LEU A 46 -8.43 10.30 15.28
CA LEU A 46 -7.66 9.55 16.27
C LEU A 46 -8.44 8.38 16.86
N GLY A 47 -9.76 8.51 17.03
CA GLY A 47 -10.62 7.43 17.51
C GLY A 47 -10.60 6.25 16.53
N THR A 48 -10.88 6.51 15.25
CA THR A 48 -10.77 5.49 14.20
C THR A 48 -9.36 4.89 14.15
N THR A 49 -8.30 5.71 14.13
CA THR A 49 -6.93 5.19 14.06
C THR A 49 -6.58 4.32 15.26
N PHE A 50 -6.77 4.81 16.49
CA PHE A 50 -6.36 4.10 17.68
C PHE A 50 -7.18 2.83 17.93
N GLY A 51 -8.48 2.85 17.64
CA GLY A 51 -9.28 1.63 17.68
C GLY A 51 -8.85 0.63 16.61
N PHE A 52 -8.60 1.08 15.38
CA PHE A 52 -8.11 0.24 14.29
C PHE A 52 -6.78 -0.43 14.62
N VAL A 53 -5.76 0.32 15.05
CA VAL A 53 -4.43 -0.28 15.34
C VAL A 53 -4.45 -1.21 16.54
N CYS A 54 -5.22 -0.91 17.58
CA CYS A 54 -5.38 -1.81 18.71
C CYS A 54 -6.13 -3.09 18.31
N TYR A 55 -7.17 -2.97 17.49
CA TYR A 55 -7.90 -4.13 16.95
C TYR A 55 -7.00 -5.00 16.08
N VAL A 56 -6.26 -4.41 15.14
CA VAL A 56 -5.36 -5.12 14.24
C VAL A 56 -4.25 -5.85 15.00
N LEU A 57 -3.64 -5.21 16.00
CA LEU A 57 -2.66 -5.86 16.85
C LEU A 57 -3.28 -7.02 17.64
N LEU A 58 -4.51 -6.87 18.13
CA LEU A 58 -5.19 -7.92 18.87
C LEU A 58 -5.55 -9.13 17.98
N ILE A 59 -6.10 -8.90 16.77
CA ILE A 59 -6.37 -10.02 15.83
C ILE A 59 -5.08 -10.71 15.42
N PHE A 60 -3.97 -9.98 15.23
CA PHE A 60 -2.67 -10.59 14.94
C PHE A 60 -2.25 -11.56 16.05
N LEU A 61 -2.29 -11.11 17.31
CA LEU A 61 -1.91 -11.93 18.45
C LEU A 61 -2.83 -13.15 18.62
N ILE A 62 -4.14 -12.97 18.48
CA ILE A 62 -5.12 -14.04 18.65
C ILE A 62 -5.00 -15.08 17.53
N ARG A 63 -4.82 -14.65 16.28
CA ARG A 63 -4.62 -15.56 15.15
C ARG A 63 -3.28 -16.29 15.23
N PHE A 64 -2.24 -15.63 15.72
CA PHE A 64 -0.96 -16.29 16.01
C PHE A 64 -1.09 -17.40 17.07
N LEU A 65 -1.99 -17.24 18.05
CA LEU A 65 -2.31 -18.27 19.04
C LEU A 65 -3.26 -19.37 18.52
N GLY A 66 -3.59 -19.36 17.22
CA GLY A 66 -4.53 -20.33 16.62
C GLY A 66 -6.00 -20.11 16.97
N LEU A 67 -6.33 -18.98 17.61
CA LEU A 67 -7.69 -18.67 18.03
C LEU A 67 -8.51 -18.02 16.89
N PRO A 68 -9.84 -18.15 16.88
CA PRO A 68 -10.69 -17.54 15.86
C PRO A 68 -10.86 -16.02 16.06
N PHE A 69 -11.15 -15.29 14.98
CA PHE A 69 -11.29 -13.82 14.99
C PHE A 69 -12.30 -13.27 16.00
N TRP A 70 -13.38 -14.01 16.29
CA TRP A 70 -14.45 -13.52 17.17
C TRP A 70 -13.96 -13.25 18.60
N VAL A 71 -12.86 -13.90 19.03
CA VAL A 71 -12.22 -13.66 20.34
C VAL A 71 -11.70 -12.22 20.45
N ALA A 72 -11.22 -11.65 19.34
CA ALA A 72 -10.80 -10.25 19.28
C ALA A 72 -11.99 -9.30 19.06
N GLU A 73 -12.96 -9.71 18.23
CA GLU A 73 -14.07 -8.86 17.81
C GLU A 73 -15.09 -8.65 18.92
N LEU A 74 -15.37 -9.67 19.73
CA LEU A 74 -16.34 -9.59 20.82
C LEU A 74 -16.03 -8.45 21.82
N PRO A 75 -14.83 -8.32 22.41
CA PRO A 75 -14.52 -7.22 23.32
C PRO A 75 -14.60 -5.85 22.63
N PHE A 76 -14.15 -5.74 21.39
CA PHE A 76 -14.26 -4.49 20.63
C PHE A 76 -15.72 -4.12 20.31
N PHE A 77 -16.54 -5.11 19.95
CA PHE A 77 -17.96 -4.92 19.72
C PHE A 77 -18.69 -4.49 21.00
N MET A 78 -18.40 -5.12 22.14
CA MET A 78 -18.94 -4.72 23.43
C MET A 78 -18.55 -3.28 23.80
N LEU A 79 -17.28 -2.91 23.60
CA LEU A 79 -16.82 -1.53 23.80
C LEU A 79 -17.55 -0.54 22.87
N GLY A 80 -17.72 -0.92 21.60
CA GLY A 80 -18.45 -0.14 20.61
C GLY A 80 -19.91 0.05 21.00
N PHE A 81 -20.57 -1.01 21.47
CA PHE A 81 -21.96 -0.98 21.91
C PHE A 81 -22.16 -0.07 23.13
N VAL A 82 -21.28 -0.18 24.14
CA VAL A 82 -21.34 0.67 25.34
C VAL A 82 -21.12 2.14 24.99
N GLU A 83 -20.09 2.45 24.19
CA GLU A 83 -19.78 3.82 23.81
C GLU A 83 -20.84 4.39 22.84
N GLY A 84 -21.38 3.57 21.94
CA GLY A 84 -22.49 3.93 21.05
C GLY A 84 -23.77 4.25 21.82
N GLY A 85 -24.14 3.40 22.80
CA GLY A 85 -25.28 3.65 23.68
C GLY A 85 -25.13 4.93 24.51
N ARG A 86 -23.91 5.24 24.97
CA ARG A 86 -23.61 6.52 25.62
C ARG A 86 -23.74 7.70 24.66
N TRP A 87 -23.19 7.57 23.46
CA TRP A 87 -23.28 8.62 22.45
C TRP A 87 -24.73 8.91 22.05
N LEU A 88 -25.56 7.88 21.87
CA LEU A 88 -27.00 8.01 21.59
C LEU A 88 -27.76 8.72 22.72
N LYS A 89 -27.43 8.46 23.99
CA LYS A 89 -28.03 9.17 25.15
C LYS A 89 -27.59 10.62 25.24
N GLU A 90 -26.33 10.91 24.91
CA GLU A 90 -25.76 12.26 24.94
C GLU A 90 -26.08 13.05 23.65
N TRP A 91 -26.53 12.38 22.58
CA TRP A 91 -26.79 12.99 21.28
C TRP A 91 -27.98 13.94 21.37
N LYS A 92 -27.68 15.23 21.17
CA LYS A 92 -28.68 16.26 20.93
C LYS A 92 -28.61 16.63 19.47
N PRO A 93 -29.68 16.44 18.67
CA PRO A 93 -29.68 16.84 17.27
C PRO A 93 -29.43 18.35 17.21
N ARG A 94 -28.25 18.72 16.71
CA ARG A 94 -27.87 20.11 16.46
C ARG A 94 -27.79 20.30 14.97
N THR A 95 -28.76 21.01 14.40
CA THR A 95 -28.76 21.44 13.00
C THR A 95 -27.84 22.65 12.84
N ARG A 96 -26.53 22.45 13.01
CA ARG A 96 -25.55 23.45 12.58
C ARG A 96 -25.17 23.13 11.15
N SER A 97 -25.41 24.07 10.24
CA SER A 97 -24.93 23.95 8.87
C SER A 97 -23.40 23.82 8.85
N LEU A 98 -22.90 22.95 7.97
CA LEU A 98 -21.47 22.79 7.75
C LEU A 98 -20.91 24.09 7.17
N ALA A 99 -19.70 24.46 7.60
CA ALA A 99 -19.00 25.59 6.99
C ALA A 99 -18.68 25.28 5.53
N LYS A 100 -18.60 26.31 4.67
CA LYS A 100 -18.26 26.14 3.23
C LYS A 100 -16.97 25.35 3.02
N ALA A 101 -15.95 25.57 3.86
CA ALA A 101 -14.69 24.83 3.80
C ALA A 101 -14.84 23.34 4.16
N GLN A 102 -15.78 23.00 5.05
CA GLN A 102 -16.10 21.61 5.41
C GLN A 102 -16.89 20.91 4.30
N VAL A 103 -17.82 21.61 3.65
CA VAL A 103 -18.49 21.10 2.45
C VAL A 103 -17.47 20.85 1.33
N ALA A 104 -16.57 21.80 1.09
CA ALA A 104 -15.48 21.64 0.13
C ALA A 104 -14.60 20.42 0.47
N PHE A 105 -14.27 20.21 1.76
CA PHE A 105 -13.54 19.02 2.20
C PHE A 105 -14.30 17.73 1.84
N LEU A 106 -15.60 17.64 2.11
CA LEU A 106 -16.41 16.45 1.80
C LEU A 106 -16.44 16.17 0.29
N ILE A 107 -16.61 17.22 -0.54
CA ILE A 107 -16.55 17.09 -2.00
C ILE A 107 -15.17 16.58 -2.42
N LEU A 108 -14.08 17.14 -1.90
CA LEU A 108 -12.72 16.71 -2.21
C LEU A 108 -12.46 15.26 -1.79
N ALA A 109 -12.98 14.82 -0.65
CA ALA A 109 -12.87 13.44 -0.20
C ALA A 109 -13.62 12.48 -1.15
N ILE A 110 -14.82 12.84 -1.60
CA ILE A 110 -15.59 12.05 -2.58
C ILE A 110 -14.86 11.99 -3.93
N VAL A 111 -14.37 13.13 -4.43
CA VAL A 111 -13.57 13.18 -5.66
C VAL A 111 -12.29 12.36 -5.52
N GLY A 112 -11.64 12.41 -4.35
CA GLY A 112 -10.48 11.60 -4.00
C GLY A 112 -10.78 10.10 -4.06
N ILE A 113 -11.91 9.65 -3.50
CA ILE A 113 -12.36 8.25 -3.57
C ILE A 113 -12.51 7.81 -5.03
N VAL A 114 -13.14 8.62 -5.88
CA VAL A 114 -13.35 8.27 -7.30
C VAL A 114 -12.02 8.20 -8.04
N ILE A 115 -11.18 9.24 -7.91
CA ILE A 115 -9.91 9.36 -8.63
C ILE A 115 -8.87 8.32 -8.15
N GLN A 116 -8.78 8.02 -6.86
CA GLN A 116 -7.87 6.97 -6.40
C GLN A 116 -8.46 5.57 -6.60
N GLY A 117 -9.79 5.43 -6.50
CA GLY A 117 -10.49 4.17 -6.66
C GLY A 117 -10.43 3.60 -8.08
N GLN A 118 -10.37 4.45 -9.11
CA GLN A 118 -10.36 4.00 -10.52
C GLN A 118 -9.23 3.02 -10.86
N VAL A 119 -8.15 3.02 -10.07
CA VAL A 119 -7.02 2.08 -10.20
C VAL A 119 -7.44 0.63 -9.99
N LEU A 120 -8.38 0.38 -9.08
CA LEU A 120 -8.78 -0.96 -8.65
C LEU A 120 -10.26 -1.27 -8.91
N PHE A 121 -11.13 -0.25 -9.01
CA PHE A 121 -12.59 -0.44 -9.11
C PHE A 121 -13.02 -1.20 -10.37
N ARG A 122 -12.21 -1.13 -11.44
CA ARG A 122 -12.43 -1.83 -12.71
C ARG A 122 -12.04 -3.32 -12.66
N SER A 123 -11.46 -3.77 -11.56
CA SER A 123 -11.03 -5.16 -11.37
C SER A 123 -12.03 -5.94 -10.52
N GLY A 124 -12.06 -7.26 -10.71
CA GLY A 124 -13.01 -8.14 -10.05
C GLY A 124 -14.46 -7.93 -10.49
N VAL A 125 -14.69 -7.43 -11.71
CA VAL A 125 -16.04 -7.11 -12.23
C VAL A 125 -16.56 -8.28 -13.05
N TRP A 126 -17.75 -8.78 -12.68
CA TRP A 126 -18.44 -9.83 -13.42
C TRP A 126 -19.12 -9.27 -14.67
N THR A 127 -18.89 -9.93 -15.80
CA THR A 127 -19.49 -9.63 -17.10
C THR A 127 -20.11 -10.89 -17.71
N ALA A 128 -20.87 -10.74 -18.80
CA ALA A 128 -21.46 -11.89 -19.49
C ALA A 128 -20.39 -12.88 -20.01
N GLN A 129 -19.20 -12.39 -20.32
CA GLN A 129 -18.08 -13.19 -20.86
C GLN A 129 -17.20 -13.82 -19.78
N GLY A 130 -17.25 -13.31 -18.54
CA GLY A 130 -16.41 -13.77 -17.44
C GLY A 130 -16.01 -12.66 -16.47
N LEU A 131 -14.86 -12.83 -15.79
CA LEU A 131 -14.37 -11.93 -14.74
C LEU A 131 -13.27 -11.02 -15.28
N GLN A 132 -13.45 -9.70 -15.15
CA GLN A 132 -12.51 -8.70 -15.65
C GLN A 132 -11.58 -8.16 -14.57
N PHE A 133 -10.31 -7.96 -14.94
CA PHE A 133 -9.27 -7.30 -14.15
C PHE A 133 -8.68 -6.14 -14.95
N GLY A 134 -8.49 -4.99 -14.32
CA GLY A 134 -7.62 -3.95 -14.87
C GLY A 134 -6.20 -4.48 -15.03
N GLN A 135 -5.53 -4.11 -16.12
CA GLN A 135 -4.26 -4.70 -16.55
C GLN A 135 -3.18 -4.68 -15.45
N LEU A 136 -3.06 -3.57 -14.72
CA LEU A 136 -2.07 -3.40 -13.64
C LEU A 136 -2.43 -4.12 -12.33
N SER A 137 -3.68 -4.54 -12.17
CA SER A 137 -4.14 -5.15 -10.91
C SER A 137 -3.85 -6.65 -10.81
N LEU A 138 -3.77 -7.36 -11.95
CA LEU A 138 -3.72 -8.82 -11.95
C LEU A 138 -2.54 -9.36 -11.12
N HIS A 139 -1.37 -8.71 -11.19
CA HIS A 139 -0.16 -9.13 -10.49
C HIS A 139 -0.33 -9.05 -8.97
N ASP A 140 -0.45 -7.84 -8.41
CA ASP A 140 -0.51 -7.61 -6.96
C ASP A 140 -1.83 -8.07 -6.35
N SER A 141 -2.95 -7.80 -7.02
CA SER A 141 -4.24 -8.04 -6.41
C SER A 141 -4.56 -9.52 -6.28
N THR A 142 -4.15 -10.39 -7.23
CA THR A 142 -4.38 -11.84 -7.08
C THR A 142 -3.62 -12.43 -5.90
N TRP A 143 -2.39 -11.96 -5.63
CA TRP A 143 -1.64 -12.31 -4.42
C TRP A 143 -2.44 -11.96 -3.16
N HIS A 144 -2.91 -10.70 -3.05
CA HIS A 144 -3.65 -10.24 -1.89
C HIS A 144 -5.01 -10.94 -1.70
N ILE A 145 -5.77 -11.16 -2.78
CA ILE A 145 -7.05 -11.90 -2.71
C ILE A 145 -6.83 -13.28 -2.10
N PHE A 146 -5.82 -14.03 -2.60
CA PHE A 146 -5.50 -15.33 -2.04
C PHE A 146 -5.12 -15.24 -0.55
N LEU A 147 -4.25 -14.30 -0.17
CA LEU A 147 -3.86 -14.14 1.24
C LEU A 147 -5.05 -13.84 2.14
N ILE A 148 -5.97 -12.98 1.72
CA ILE A 148 -7.17 -12.65 2.50
C ILE A 148 -8.03 -13.90 2.71
N ASP A 149 -8.24 -14.70 1.65
CA ASP A 149 -9.02 -15.93 1.75
C ASP A 149 -8.34 -17.00 2.61
N GLU A 150 -7.01 -17.12 2.52
CA GLU A 150 -6.22 -18.01 3.37
C GLU A 150 -6.25 -17.60 4.85
N LEU A 151 -6.09 -16.32 5.14
CA LEU A 151 -6.04 -15.79 6.51
C LEU A 151 -7.34 -15.97 7.29
N LYS A 152 -8.46 -16.21 6.59
CA LYS A 152 -9.74 -16.61 7.21
C LYS A 152 -9.61 -17.90 8.02
N GLN A 153 -8.69 -18.78 7.63
CA GLN A 153 -8.57 -20.13 8.18
C GLN A 153 -7.18 -20.35 8.79
N ASN A 154 -6.12 -20.03 8.06
CA ASN A 154 -4.74 -20.33 8.46
C ASN A 154 -3.96 -19.08 8.85
N PHE A 155 -3.02 -19.22 9.77
CA PHE A 155 -2.09 -18.16 10.14
C PHE A 155 -0.76 -18.78 10.61
N PRO A 156 0.40 -18.44 10.01
CA PRO A 156 0.56 -17.60 8.82
C PRO A 156 -0.06 -18.24 7.56
N PRO A 157 -0.32 -17.45 6.51
CA PRO A 157 -0.97 -17.97 5.30
C PRO A 157 0.00 -18.81 4.47
N ARG A 158 -0.56 -19.76 3.70
CA ARG A 158 0.20 -20.53 2.70
C ARG A 158 0.67 -19.63 1.55
N HIS A 159 1.76 -20.00 0.89
CA HIS A 159 2.24 -19.29 -0.30
C HIS A 159 1.38 -19.69 -1.52
N PRO A 160 0.75 -18.75 -2.24
CA PRO A 160 -0.11 -19.05 -3.39
C PRO A 160 0.62 -19.74 -4.55
N GLY A 161 1.90 -19.37 -4.75
CA GLY A 161 2.71 -19.79 -5.89
C GLY A 161 3.96 -20.58 -5.55
N PHE A 162 4.04 -21.14 -4.34
CA PHE A 162 5.24 -21.88 -3.90
C PHE A 162 4.87 -22.92 -2.84
N ALA A 163 3.84 -23.73 -3.12
CA ALA A 163 3.42 -24.77 -2.19
C ALA A 163 4.53 -25.83 -1.99
N PRO A 164 4.64 -26.46 -0.81
CA PRO A 164 3.78 -26.31 0.39
C PRO A 164 4.27 -25.23 1.40
N VAL A 165 5.03 -24.22 0.96
CA VAL A 165 5.67 -23.24 1.85
C VAL A 165 4.67 -22.22 2.42
N LEU A 166 4.91 -21.76 3.65
CA LEU A 166 4.17 -20.65 4.28
C LEU A 166 4.78 -19.30 3.92
N VAL A 167 3.97 -18.25 3.84
CA VAL A 167 4.49 -16.90 3.57
C VAL A 167 5.32 -16.39 4.74
N LYS A 168 6.59 -16.05 4.45
CA LYS A 168 7.52 -15.40 5.38
C LYS A 168 8.04 -14.09 4.81
N ASN A 169 8.68 -13.29 5.66
CA ASN A 169 9.28 -11.98 5.34
C ASN A 169 8.32 -10.99 4.65
N TYR A 170 7.02 -11.09 4.93
CA TYR A 170 5.98 -10.31 4.27
C TYR A 170 5.06 -9.61 5.28
N HIS A 171 4.43 -8.52 4.83
CA HIS A 171 3.54 -7.66 5.61
C HIS A 171 2.08 -7.88 5.17
N PHE A 172 1.28 -8.55 6.00
CA PHE A 172 -0.10 -8.92 5.65
C PHE A 172 -1.14 -8.40 6.66
N LEU A 173 -0.86 -7.35 7.46
CA LEU A 173 -1.83 -6.87 8.47
C LEU A 173 -3.11 -6.30 7.85
N LEU A 174 -3.03 -5.64 6.70
CA LEU A 174 -4.24 -5.22 6.00
C LEU A 174 -5.00 -6.44 5.46
N ASP A 175 -4.32 -7.45 4.89
CA ASP A 175 -4.97 -8.69 4.44
C ASP A 175 -5.69 -9.38 5.62
N LEU A 176 -5.04 -9.43 6.79
CA LEU A 176 -5.60 -9.98 8.03
C LEU A 176 -6.84 -9.23 8.50
N THR A 177 -6.84 -7.91 8.37
CA THR A 177 -8.01 -7.07 8.71
C THR A 177 -9.17 -7.34 7.75
N LEU A 178 -8.89 -7.47 6.44
CA LEU A 178 -9.92 -7.78 5.46
C LEU A 178 -10.44 -9.21 5.64
N ALA A 179 -9.58 -10.14 6.01
CA ALA A 179 -9.94 -11.52 6.31
C ALA A 179 -10.90 -11.60 7.50
N SER A 180 -10.66 -10.82 8.58
CA SER A 180 -11.58 -10.79 9.72
C SER A 180 -12.96 -10.26 9.35
N MET A 181 -13.01 -9.18 8.55
CA MET A 181 -14.27 -8.63 8.04
C MET A 181 -15.01 -9.64 7.15
N ALA A 182 -14.32 -10.24 6.18
CA ALA A 182 -14.87 -11.19 5.22
C ALA A 182 -15.23 -12.55 5.83
N ARG A 183 -14.75 -12.86 7.04
CA ARG A 183 -15.03 -14.14 7.70
C ARG A 183 -16.48 -14.25 8.18
N TYR A 184 -17.05 -13.16 8.68
CA TYR A 184 -18.39 -13.17 9.29
C TYR A 184 -19.39 -12.22 8.65
N LEU A 185 -18.93 -11.19 7.95
CA LEU A 185 -19.82 -10.35 7.14
C LEU A 185 -20.06 -11.01 5.78
N PRO A 186 -21.25 -10.84 5.17
CA PRO A 186 -21.56 -11.35 3.83
C PRO A 186 -20.88 -10.50 2.74
N LEU A 187 -19.59 -10.24 2.89
CA LEU A 187 -18.77 -9.43 1.99
C LEU A 187 -17.82 -10.35 1.24
N SER A 188 -17.83 -10.26 -0.09
CA SER A 188 -16.83 -10.98 -0.88
C SER A 188 -15.46 -10.32 -0.74
N THR A 189 -14.41 -11.14 -0.78
CA THR A 189 -13.01 -10.68 -0.73
C THR A 189 -12.72 -9.70 -1.88
N PHE A 190 -13.29 -9.95 -3.06
CA PHE A 190 -13.23 -9.06 -4.21
C PHE A 190 -13.84 -7.69 -3.94
N GLU A 191 -15.03 -7.63 -3.34
CA GLU A 191 -15.71 -6.36 -3.06
C GLU A 191 -14.95 -5.54 -2.03
N LEU A 192 -14.49 -6.20 -0.96
CA LEU A 192 -13.65 -5.58 0.06
C LEU A 192 -12.39 -5.00 -0.56
N TYR A 193 -11.60 -5.82 -1.25
CA TYR A 193 -10.29 -5.43 -1.74
C TYR A 193 -10.35 -4.40 -2.89
N TYR A 194 -11.21 -4.59 -3.88
CA TYR A 194 -11.22 -3.74 -5.08
C TYR A 194 -12.03 -2.46 -4.93
N ARG A 195 -13.04 -2.40 -4.04
CA ARG A 195 -13.96 -1.24 -3.94
C ARG A 195 -13.92 -0.61 -2.56
N LEU A 196 -14.21 -1.38 -1.53
CA LEU A 196 -14.43 -0.81 -0.19
C LEU A 196 -13.12 -0.34 0.45
N THR A 197 -12.04 -1.12 0.34
CA THR A 197 -10.74 -0.77 0.91
C THR A 197 -10.13 0.48 0.26
N PRO A 198 -10.04 0.62 -1.08
CA PRO A 198 -9.49 1.82 -1.68
C PRO A 198 -10.31 3.07 -1.35
N ALA A 199 -11.65 2.95 -1.31
CA ALA A 199 -12.53 4.03 -0.87
C ALA A 199 -12.27 4.43 0.59
N ALA A 200 -12.23 3.45 1.50
CA ALA A 200 -12.00 3.70 2.92
C ALA A 200 -10.62 4.32 3.18
N VAL A 201 -9.58 3.80 2.53
CA VAL A 201 -8.21 4.30 2.67
C VAL A 201 -8.06 5.70 2.08
N SER A 202 -8.68 5.98 0.92
CA SER A 202 -8.70 7.33 0.32
C SER A 202 -9.41 8.35 1.21
N ALA A 203 -10.58 7.99 1.75
CA ALA A 203 -11.31 8.84 2.69
C ALA A 203 -10.50 9.10 3.96
N PHE A 204 -9.84 8.06 4.49
CA PHE A 204 -9.02 8.16 5.69
C PHE A 204 -7.77 9.00 5.48
N LEU A 205 -7.12 8.89 4.32
CA LEU A 205 -6.02 9.75 3.90
C LEU A 205 -6.48 11.21 3.82
N SER A 206 -7.59 11.47 3.13
CA SER A 206 -8.18 12.81 3.01
C SER A 206 -8.42 13.44 4.39
N LEU A 207 -9.06 12.70 5.30
CA LEU A 207 -9.33 13.15 6.67
C LEU A 207 -8.04 13.41 7.45
N SER A 208 -7.07 12.50 7.37
CA SER A 208 -5.80 12.62 8.09
C SER A 208 -5.01 13.87 7.69
N VAL A 209 -4.88 14.13 6.39
CA VAL A 209 -4.21 15.30 5.83
C VAL A 209 -4.96 16.57 6.23
N PHE A 210 -6.29 16.60 6.07
CA PHE A 210 -7.10 17.74 6.47
C PHE A 210 -6.93 18.08 7.96
N VAL A 211 -6.99 17.07 8.83
CA VAL A 211 -6.86 17.26 10.29
C VAL A 211 -5.49 17.81 10.65
N VAL A 212 -4.41 17.19 10.17
CA VAL A 212 -3.04 17.62 10.50
C VAL A 212 -2.72 18.99 9.90
N ALA A 213 -3.03 19.20 8.62
CA ALA A 213 -2.80 20.48 7.95
C ALA A 213 -3.62 21.61 8.61
N ARG A 214 -4.86 21.36 9.03
CA ARG A 214 -5.67 22.34 9.77
C ARG A 214 -5.08 22.64 11.14
N ARG A 215 -4.54 21.63 11.84
CA ARG A 215 -3.90 21.81 13.16
C ARG A 215 -2.68 22.74 13.06
N LEU A 216 -1.86 22.55 12.03
CA LEU A 216 -0.64 23.33 11.80
C LEU A 216 -0.93 24.72 11.22
N SER A 217 -1.76 24.80 10.18
CA SER A 217 -2.09 26.05 9.48
C SER A 217 -3.09 26.92 10.25
N ARG A 218 -3.92 26.32 11.10
CA ARG A 218 -5.12 26.93 11.74
C ARG A 218 -6.18 27.40 10.73
N SER A 219 -6.19 26.88 9.51
CA SER A 219 -7.15 27.24 8.46
C SER A 219 -7.71 25.99 7.78
N GLU A 220 -9.04 25.92 7.62
CA GLU A 220 -9.71 24.82 6.91
C GLU A 220 -9.48 24.89 5.39
N TRP A 221 -9.40 26.10 4.82
CA TRP A 221 -9.11 26.28 3.39
C TRP A 221 -7.70 25.84 3.03
N LEU A 222 -6.73 26.18 3.87
CA LEU A 222 -5.36 25.70 3.69
C LEU A 222 -5.27 24.18 3.88
N ALA A 223 -6.05 23.62 4.80
CA ALA A 223 -6.15 22.16 4.93
C ALA A 223 -6.71 21.50 3.67
N ASN A 224 -7.73 22.08 3.03
CA ASN A 224 -8.24 21.60 1.73
C ASN A 224 -7.17 21.68 0.64
N ALA A 225 -6.38 22.75 0.60
CA ALA A 225 -5.25 22.84 -0.34
C ALA A 225 -4.22 21.71 -0.12
N ALA A 226 -3.95 21.33 1.13
CA ALA A 226 -3.05 20.22 1.45
C ALA A 226 -3.62 18.87 1.01
N VAL A 227 -4.95 18.69 1.12
CA VAL A 227 -5.66 17.52 0.58
C VAL A 227 -5.50 17.47 -0.93
N ILE A 228 -5.72 18.58 -1.64
CA ILE A 228 -5.57 18.62 -3.10
C ILE A 228 -4.14 18.28 -3.52
N LEU A 229 -3.13 18.89 -2.88
CA LEU A 229 -1.73 18.62 -3.20
C LEU A 229 -1.32 17.18 -2.87
N THR A 230 -1.91 16.57 -1.83
CA THR A 230 -1.61 15.17 -1.51
C THR A 230 -2.25 14.21 -2.50
N LEU A 231 -3.54 14.40 -2.83
CA LEU A 231 -4.31 13.44 -3.61
C LEU A 231 -4.12 13.58 -5.12
N PHE A 232 -3.95 14.82 -5.61
CA PHE A 232 -4.07 15.11 -7.04
C PHE A 232 -2.79 15.66 -7.66
N ALA A 233 -1.80 16.11 -6.88
CA ALA A 233 -0.58 16.67 -7.45
C ALA A 233 0.37 15.58 -7.97
N GLY A 234 0.58 15.57 -9.28
CA GLY A 234 1.54 14.71 -9.97
C GLY A 234 2.94 15.33 -10.05
N ASN A 235 3.73 14.81 -10.98
CA ASN A 235 5.11 15.18 -11.24
C ASN A 235 5.22 16.18 -12.43
N ALA A 236 6.45 16.58 -12.77
CA ALA A 236 6.75 17.54 -13.84
C ALA A 236 6.75 16.95 -15.27
N SER A 237 6.35 15.69 -15.48
CA SER A 237 6.59 14.99 -16.76
C SER A 237 5.85 15.63 -17.93
N TRP A 238 4.66 16.18 -17.67
CA TRP A 238 3.87 16.90 -18.68
C TRP A 238 4.62 18.10 -19.26
N ALA A 239 5.45 18.77 -18.45
CA ALA A 239 6.24 19.91 -18.90
C ALA A 239 7.36 19.49 -19.87
N LEU A 240 7.77 18.21 -19.85
CA LEU A 240 8.79 17.70 -20.77
C LEU A 240 8.31 17.64 -22.21
N GLN A 241 7.00 17.56 -22.44
CA GLN A 241 6.43 17.56 -23.79
C GLN A 241 6.79 18.85 -24.56
N PHE A 242 6.92 19.99 -23.87
CA PHE A 242 7.37 21.26 -24.48
C PHE A 242 8.84 21.25 -24.90
N PHE A 243 9.66 20.39 -24.29
CA PHE A 243 11.11 20.32 -24.56
C PHE A 243 11.48 19.15 -25.48
N ARG A 244 10.68 18.07 -25.49
CA ARG A 244 10.94 16.84 -26.24
C ARG A 244 10.03 16.64 -27.44
N GLY A 245 9.04 17.52 -27.61
CA GLY A 245 8.07 17.43 -28.69
C GLY A 245 6.86 16.56 -28.33
N PRO A 246 5.87 16.51 -29.24
CA PRO A 246 4.57 15.89 -28.99
C PRO A 246 4.63 14.37 -28.78
N GLU A 247 5.64 13.70 -29.33
CA GLU A 247 5.87 12.25 -29.22
C GLU A 247 6.23 11.80 -27.78
N PHE A 248 6.67 12.73 -26.92
CA PHE A 248 6.97 12.38 -25.54
C PHE A 248 5.68 12.18 -24.76
N HIS A 249 5.44 10.96 -24.30
CA HIS A 249 4.30 10.59 -23.47
C HIS A 249 4.59 10.87 -21.98
N PRO A 250 3.90 11.84 -21.33
CA PRO A 250 4.09 12.10 -19.91
C PRO A 250 3.62 10.93 -19.06
N SER A 251 4.46 10.44 -18.14
CA SER A 251 4.08 9.40 -17.19
C SER A 251 4.23 9.88 -15.74
N ALA A 252 3.38 9.35 -14.86
CA ALA A 252 3.48 9.53 -13.41
C ALA A 252 4.79 9.00 -12.80
N ASN A 253 5.45 8.03 -13.44
CA ASN A 253 6.65 7.39 -12.94
C ASN A 253 7.93 7.78 -13.72
N THR A 254 7.86 8.79 -14.59
CA THR A 254 8.99 9.28 -15.43
C THR A 254 10.24 9.57 -14.61
N PHE A 255 10.10 10.13 -13.41
CA PHE A 255 11.22 10.49 -12.54
C PHE A 255 11.46 9.47 -11.42
N MET A 256 11.00 8.24 -11.59
CA MET A 256 11.12 7.09 -10.66
C MET A 256 10.19 7.07 -9.46
N LEU A 257 9.65 8.18 -8.93
CA LEU A 257 8.68 8.09 -7.82
C LEU A 257 7.25 7.96 -8.32
N ASP A 258 6.47 7.12 -7.63
CA ASP A 258 5.04 7.02 -7.87
C ASP A 258 4.27 8.10 -7.08
N PRO A 259 3.36 8.84 -7.73
CA PRO A 259 2.46 9.75 -7.03
C PRO A 259 1.46 8.98 -6.18
N ILE A 260 0.88 9.65 -5.18
CA ILE A 260 -0.02 9.03 -4.21
C ILE A 260 -1.28 8.44 -4.88
N VAL A 261 -1.74 9.03 -5.97
CA VAL A 261 -2.89 8.51 -6.74
C VAL A 261 -2.61 7.12 -7.31
N ASP A 262 -1.41 6.89 -7.82
CA ASP A 262 -1.03 5.64 -8.46
C ASP A 262 -0.72 4.55 -7.44
N LEU A 263 -0.23 4.95 -6.26
CA LEU A 263 0.05 4.04 -5.15
C LEU A 263 -1.20 3.31 -4.63
N MET A 264 -2.42 3.79 -4.95
CA MET A 264 -3.66 3.10 -4.61
C MET A 264 -3.79 1.72 -5.28
N GLN A 265 -2.98 1.40 -6.29
CA GLN A 265 -2.84 0.02 -6.78
C GLN A 265 -2.46 -0.97 -5.66
N ASN A 266 -1.81 -0.47 -4.61
CA ASN A 266 -1.50 -1.20 -3.40
C ASN A 266 -2.04 -0.44 -2.17
N PRO A 267 -3.28 -0.69 -1.74
CA PRO A 267 -3.89 -0.03 -0.59
C PRO A 267 -3.10 -0.22 0.73
N HIS A 268 -2.25 -1.25 0.82
CA HIS A 268 -1.37 -1.52 1.96
C HIS A 268 -0.33 -0.41 2.13
N ALA A 269 0.16 0.15 1.03
CA ALA A 269 1.10 1.27 1.07
C ALA A 269 0.38 2.57 1.48
N VAL A 270 -0.85 2.80 1.00
CA VAL A 270 -1.58 4.05 1.23
C VAL A 270 -2.12 4.14 2.67
N VAL A 271 -2.56 3.04 3.29
CA VAL A 271 -3.08 3.04 4.67
C VAL A 271 -2.04 3.50 5.70
N VAL A 272 -0.75 3.41 5.37
CA VAL A 272 0.33 3.89 6.24
C VAL A 272 0.30 5.41 6.43
N PHE A 273 -0.07 6.20 5.42
CA PHE A 273 -0.02 7.66 5.56
C PHE A 273 -1.00 8.20 6.62
N PRO A 274 -2.28 7.77 6.68
CA PRO A 274 -3.15 8.07 7.81
C PRO A 274 -2.56 7.69 9.17
N LEU A 275 -1.94 6.50 9.29
CA LEU A 275 -1.35 6.04 10.55
C LEU A 275 -0.16 6.92 10.97
N MET A 276 0.72 7.25 10.03
CA MET A 276 1.83 8.19 10.23
C MET A 276 1.32 9.56 10.70
N LEU A 277 0.27 10.08 10.06
CA LEU A 277 -0.31 11.39 10.39
C LEU A 277 -1.04 11.38 11.74
N ALA A 278 -1.62 10.26 12.15
CA ALA A 278 -2.19 10.07 13.48
C ALA A 278 -1.09 10.05 14.55
N GLY A 279 0.00 9.32 14.29
CA GLY A 279 1.19 9.32 15.15
C GLY A 279 1.78 10.73 15.32
N LEU A 280 1.92 11.48 14.22
CA LEU A 280 2.33 12.89 14.23
C LEU A 280 1.39 13.76 15.08
N LEU A 281 0.08 13.61 14.93
CA LEU A 281 -0.89 14.33 15.76
C LEU A 281 -0.78 13.96 17.24
N GLY A 282 -0.51 12.67 17.54
CA GLY A 282 -0.18 12.19 18.88
C GLY A 282 1.05 12.88 19.47
N LEU A 283 2.14 12.98 18.69
CA LEU A 283 3.35 13.72 19.08
C LEU A 283 3.03 15.20 19.35
N MET A 284 2.26 15.86 18.49
CA MET A 284 1.83 17.27 18.70
C MET A 284 1.02 17.47 19.99
N ILE A 285 0.24 16.47 20.40
CA ILE A 285 -0.49 16.49 21.66
C ILE A 285 0.47 16.31 22.84
N LEU A 286 1.38 15.34 22.76
CA LEU A 286 2.37 15.02 23.80
C LEU A 286 3.38 16.15 24.04
N GLU A 287 3.71 16.91 22.99
CA GLU A 287 4.55 18.11 23.09
C GLU A 287 3.92 19.13 24.05
N LYS A 288 2.60 19.34 23.95
CA LYS A 288 1.86 20.31 24.77
C LYS A 288 1.46 19.78 26.14
N LYS A 289 1.06 18.51 26.22
CA LYS A 289 0.55 17.90 27.46
C LYS A 289 0.95 16.44 27.52
N ARG A 290 1.73 16.09 28.54
CA ARG A 290 2.09 14.70 28.82
C ARG A 290 0.83 13.90 29.16
N ASN A 291 0.65 12.78 28.49
CA ASN A 291 -0.44 11.85 28.74
C ASN A 291 0.00 10.44 28.37
N MET A 292 -0.01 9.53 29.34
CA MET A 292 0.51 8.17 29.15
C MET A 292 -0.33 7.37 28.14
N VAL A 293 -1.65 7.56 28.11
CA VAL A 293 -2.52 6.87 27.16
C VAL A 293 -2.21 7.30 25.73
N ILE A 294 -2.08 8.60 25.45
CA ILE A 294 -1.68 9.07 24.12
C ILE A 294 -0.27 8.60 23.77
N LEU A 295 0.66 8.56 24.74
CA LEU A 295 2.00 8.04 24.53
C LEU A 295 1.95 6.60 24.04
N MET A 296 1.23 5.73 24.76
CA MET A 296 1.07 4.32 24.39
C MET A 296 0.37 4.15 23.04
N LEU A 297 -0.74 4.85 22.80
CA LEU A 297 -1.48 4.75 21.54
C LEU A 297 -0.66 5.27 20.35
N THR A 298 0.14 6.32 20.54
CA THR A 298 1.07 6.83 19.54
C THR A 298 2.17 5.81 19.24
N ALA A 299 2.74 5.18 20.28
CA ALA A 299 3.76 4.16 20.12
C ALA A 299 3.24 2.91 19.38
N ILE A 300 2.06 2.41 19.78
CA ILE A 300 1.39 1.29 19.09
C ILE A 300 1.13 1.66 17.63
N THR A 301 0.61 2.87 17.37
CA THR A 301 0.35 3.35 16.00
C THR A 301 1.61 3.33 15.15
N PHE A 302 2.75 3.81 15.67
CA PHE A 302 4.01 3.75 14.92
C PHE A 302 4.54 2.32 14.75
N GLY A 303 4.41 1.47 15.78
CA GLY A 303 4.90 0.10 15.74
C GLY A 303 4.15 -0.80 14.76
N VAL A 304 2.82 -0.66 14.65
CA VAL A 304 2.03 -1.50 13.73
C VAL A 304 2.30 -1.22 12.26
N ILE A 305 2.81 -0.03 11.91
CA ILE A 305 3.02 0.39 10.53
C ILE A 305 3.88 -0.62 9.75
N ILE A 306 4.88 -1.24 10.39
CA ILE A 306 5.77 -2.20 9.74
C ILE A 306 5.01 -3.40 9.13
N GLY A 307 3.92 -3.82 9.78
CA GLY A 307 3.08 -4.93 9.32
C GLY A 307 2.07 -4.57 8.22
N PHE A 308 1.88 -3.27 7.96
CA PHE A 308 1.16 -2.78 6.78
C PHE A 308 2.09 -2.55 5.60
N LYS A 309 3.24 -1.91 5.87
CA LYS A 309 4.31 -1.73 4.88
C LYS A 309 5.63 -1.49 5.60
N ALA A 310 6.61 -2.35 5.33
CA ALA A 310 7.91 -2.29 5.99
C ALA A 310 8.62 -0.93 5.78
N TRP A 311 8.52 -0.36 4.56
CA TRP A 311 9.11 0.92 4.19
C TRP A 311 8.71 2.07 5.12
N GLY A 312 7.41 2.20 5.40
CA GLY A 312 6.90 3.19 6.34
C GLY A 312 7.39 2.93 7.75
N GLY A 313 7.40 1.66 8.18
CA GLY A 313 7.83 1.28 9.54
C GLY A 313 9.28 1.68 9.80
N ILE A 314 10.16 1.39 8.84
CA ILE A 314 11.57 1.77 8.90
C ILE A 314 11.73 3.29 9.01
N ILE A 315 11.04 4.09 8.18
CA ILE A 315 11.11 5.56 8.28
C ILE A 315 10.65 6.04 9.66
N MET A 316 9.55 5.50 10.19
CA MET A 316 9.02 5.92 11.50
C MET A 316 10.01 5.59 12.63
N LEU A 317 10.58 4.38 12.62
CA LEU A 317 11.58 3.94 13.60
C LEU A 317 12.90 4.71 13.52
N LEU A 318 13.25 5.27 12.36
CA LEU A 318 14.38 6.19 12.19
C LEU A 318 14.05 7.62 12.63
N ALA A 319 12.82 8.09 12.41
CA ALA A 319 12.40 9.45 12.74
C ALA A 319 12.16 9.68 14.24
N LEU A 320 11.59 8.69 14.93
CA LEU A 320 11.30 8.74 16.36
C LEU A 320 12.50 9.00 17.28
N PRO A 321 13.68 8.34 17.14
CA PRO A 321 14.81 8.59 18.03
C PRO A 321 15.38 10.00 17.82
N ILE A 322 15.34 10.54 16.60
CA ILE A 322 15.75 11.94 16.35
C ILE A 322 14.78 12.93 17.03
N ALA A 323 13.47 12.66 16.98
CA ALA A 323 12.46 13.45 17.68
C ALA A 323 12.59 13.33 19.22
N ALA A 324 12.86 12.13 19.73
CA ALA A 324 13.08 11.87 21.15
C ALA A 324 14.37 12.53 21.68
N LEU A 325 15.45 12.49 20.89
CA LEU A 325 16.70 13.19 21.18
C LEU A 325 16.47 14.69 21.24
N TRP A 326 15.78 15.28 20.26
CA TRP A 326 15.44 16.70 20.27
C TRP A 326 14.66 17.09 21.54
N MET A 327 13.63 16.32 21.90
CA MET A 327 12.84 16.61 23.10
C MET A 327 13.63 16.43 24.40
N SER A 328 14.54 15.45 24.44
CA SER A 328 15.45 15.23 25.59
C SER A 328 16.44 16.37 25.74
N LEU A 329 17.03 16.85 24.64
CA LEU A 329 18.03 17.91 24.68
C LEU A 329 17.39 19.28 24.95
N LYS A 330 16.31 19.61 24.24
CA LYS A 330 15.69 20.94 24.26
C LYS A 330 14.70 21.13 25.41
N ASN A 331 13.90 20.11 25.72
CA ASN A 331 12.84 20.19 26.73
C ASN A 331 13.15 19.40 28.01
N LYS A 332 14.30 18.71 28.09
CA LYS A 332 14.69 17.85 29.22
C LYS A 332 13.64 16.77 29.56
N ARG A 333 12.88 16.36 28.54
CA ARG A 333 11.83 15.35 28.66
C ARG A 333 12.25 14.07 27.93
N HIS A 334 12.25 12.96 28.65
CA HIS A 334 12.74 11.67 28.16
C HIS A 334 11.61 10.68 27.83
N ASP A 335 10.36 11.06 28.00
CA ASP A 335 9.20 10.18 27.82
C ASP A 335 9.02 9.68 26.38
N LEU A 336 9.52 10.41 25.37
CA LEU A 336 9.47 9.95 23.98
C LEU A 336 10.41 8.79 23.66
N TRP A 337 11.44 8.53 24.46
CA TRP A 337 12.20 7.28 24.32
C TRP A 337 11.30 6.07 24.56
N GLY A 338 10.34 6.18 25.48
CA GLY A 338 9.31 5.17 25.69
C GLY A 338 8.44 4.93 24.46
N VAL A 339 8.15 5.98 23.67
CA VAL A 339 7.44 5.83 22.38
C VAL A 339 8.27 5.02 21.40
N TRP A 340 9.56 5.33 21.26
CA TRP A 340 10.45 4.61 20.36
C TRP A 340 10.64 3.14 20.77
N PHE A 341 10.94 2.87 22.05
CA PHE A 341 11.11 1.51 22.54
C PHE A 341 9.84 0.68 22.40
N LEU A 342 8.67 1.23 22.75
CA LEU A 342 7.41 0.50 22.62
C LEU A 342 7.01 0.31 21.14
N ALA A 343 7.25 1.29 20.27
CA ALA A 343 7.04 1.13 18.83
C ALA A 343 7.96 0.05 18.24
N GLY A 344 9.24 0.01 18.64
CA GLY A 344 10.19 -1.03 18.26
C GLY A 344 9.76 -2.41 18.77
N PHE A 345 9.30 -2.50 20.02
CA PHE A 345 8.78 -3.74 20.60
C PHE A 345 7.54 -4.25 19.83
N VAL A 346 6.55 -3.38 19.58
CA VAL A 346 5.36 -3.76 18.79
C VAL A 346 5.75 -4.18 17.37
N SER A 347 6.70 -3.49 16.75
CA SER A 347 7.23 -3.86 15.43
C SER A 347 7.86 -5.25 15.45
N ALA A 348 8.66 -5.54 16.49
CA ALA A 348 9.30 -6.84 16.69
C ALA A 348 8.27 -7.96 16.93
N VAL A 349 7.24 -7.72 17.74
CA VAL A 349 6.14 -8.67 17.98
C VAL A 349 5.43 -9.04 16.67
N ILE A 350 5.26 -8.10 15.75
CA ILE A 350 4.62 -8.35 14.45
C ILE A 350 5.58 -9.06 13.49
N PHE A 351 6.83 -8.63 13.45
CA PHE A 351 7.76 -9.04 12.40
C PHE A 351 8.48 -10.37 12.70
N ILE A 352 8.95 -10.57 13.94
CA ILE A 352 9.74 -11.75 14.32
C ILE A 352 9.02 -13.07 14.05
N PRO A 353 7.72 -13.25 14.35
CA PRO A 353 7.04 -14.53 14.14
C PRO A 353 6.97 -14.98 12.68
N VAL A 354 7.09 -14.05 11.73
CA VAL A 354 7.00 -14.31 10.29
C VAL A 354 8.32 -14.02 9.57
N TYR A 355 9.41 -13.81 10.32
CA TYR A 355 10.73 -13.54 9.78
C TYR A 355 11.52 -14.82 9.56
N ASP A 356 12.23 -14.90 8.44
CA ASP A 356 13.19 -15.97 8.17
C ASP A 356 14.53 -15.37 7.76
N ALA A 357 15.51 -15.47 8.67
CA ALA A 357 16.84 -14.89 8.48
C ALA A 357 17.59 -15.48 7.28
N LYS A 358 17.28 -16.72 6.86
CA LYS A 358 17.96 -17.36 5.72
C LYS A 358 17.52 -16.76 4.39
N THR A 359 16.28 -16.25 4.35
CA THR A 359 15.66 -15.79 3.12
C THR A 359 15.33 -14.29 3.12
N ALA A 360 15.48 -13.60 4.26
CA ALA A 360 15.22 -12.17 4.35
C ALA A 360 16.06 -11.31 3.40
N ALA A 361 15.43 -10.26 2.88
CA ALA A 361 16.06 -9.26 2.00
C ALA A 361 16.33 -7.96 2.76
N GLY A 362 17.59 -7.57 2.88
CA GLY A 362 17.99 -6.30 3.49
C GLY A 362 18.11 -5.14 2.49
N LEU A 363 18.50 -3.98 3.01
CA LEU A 363 18.98 -2.85 2.22
C LEU A 363 20.43 -3.11 1.79
N VAL A 364 20.70 -2.89 0.51
CA VAL A 364 22.03 -3.00 -0.10
C VAL A 364 22.51 -1.62 -0.47
N TRP A 365 23.71 -1.24 -0.04
CA TRP A 365 24.30 0.07 -0.35
C TRP A 365 24.70 0.14 -1.83
N VAL A 366 23.93 0.89 -2.63
CA VAL A 366 24.16 1.09 -4.07
C VAL A 366 23.83 2.55 -4.44
N PRO A 367 24.64 3.51 -3.99
CA PRO A 367 24.31 4.93 -4.09
C PRO A 367 24.23 5.38 -5.55
N GLY A 368 23.19 6.15 -5.87
CA GLY A 368 22.95 6.68 -7.21
C GLY A 368 22.33 5.70 -8.20
N TRP A 369 22.08 4.43 -7.82
CA TRP A 369 21.46 3.45 -8.73
C TRP A 369 20.14 3.95 -9.31
N LEU A 370 19.28 4.52 -8.47
CA LEU A 370 18.00 5.06 -8.90
C LEU A 370 18.15 6.21 -9.92
N LEU A 371 19.14 7.08 -9.70
CA LEU A 371 19.41 8.22 -10.59
C LEU A 371 19.92 7.75 -11.95
N LYS A 372 20.79 6.75 -11.95
CA LYS A 372 21.30 6.10 -13.16
C LYS A 372 20.16 5.46 -13.96
N ARG A 373 19.32 4.65 -13.30
CA ARG A 373 18.16 3.99 -13.95
C ARG A 373 17.16 5.00 -14.52
N MET A 374 16.92 6.10 -13.81
CA MET A 374 16.05 7.18 -14.32
C MET A 374 16.47 7.69 -15.71
N VAL A 375 17.78 7.80 -15.97
CA VAL A 375 18.31 8.32 -17.25
C VAL A 375 18.65 7.22 -18.26
N GLU A 376 18.77 5.96 -17.82
CA GLU A 376 19.09 4.78 -18.65
C GLU A 376 17.84 4.12 -19.21
N ASP A 377 16.80 3.96 -18.39
CA ASP A 377 15.63 3.15 -18.73
C ASP A 377 14.72 3.89 -19.74
N PRO A 378 14.32 3.23 -20.86
CA PRO A 378 13.56 3.89 -21.93
C PRO A 378 12.18 4.43 -21.54
N ASP A 379 11.52 3.81 -20.55
CA ASP A 379 10.19 4.15 -20.02
C ASP A 379 10.23 5.24 -18.93
N ARG A 380 11.42 5.72 -18.58
CA ARG A 380 11.64 6.72 -17.52
C ARG A 380 11.96 8.08 -18.12
N TYR A 381 12.86 8.84 -17.48
CA TYR A 381 13.29 10.12 -18.02
C TYR A 381 14.16 9.93 -19.26
N ASN A 382 14.88 8.82 -19.39
CA ASN A 382 15.60 8.40 -20.60
C ASN A 382 16.42 9.54 -21.25
N VAL A 383 17.62 9.77 -20.71
CA VAL A 383 18.62 10.67 -21.31
C VAL A 383 19.94 9.91 -21.40
N PRO A 384 20.13 9.09 -22.45
CA PRO A 384 21.28 8.20 -22.57
C PRO A 384 22.62 8.95 -22.52
N ARG A 385 22.65 10.24 -22.90
CA ARG A 385 23.82 11.10 -22.76
C ARG A 385 24.37 11.13 -21.33
N TYR A 386 23.51 11.19 -20.31
CA TYR A 386 23.98 11.21 -18.92
C TYR A 386 24.61 9.87 -18.52
N PHE A 387 24.04 8.76 -18.96
CA PHE A 387 24.59 7.43 -18.76
C PHE A 387 25.97 7.28 -19.44
N LEU A 388 26.13 7.74 -20.68
CA LEU A 388 27.43 7.73 -21.39
C LEU A 388 28.48 8.61 -20.69
N LEU A 389 28.07 9.77 -20.16
CA LEU A 389 28.96 10.64 -19.39
C LEU A 389 29.42 9.97 -18.08
N GLU A 390 28.52 9.28 -17.37
CA GLU A 390 28.90 8.50 -16.19
C GLU A 390 29.93 7.44 -16.52
N GLN A 391 29.68 6.62 -17.56
CA GLN A 391 30.59 5.56 -17.98
C GLN A 391 31.97 6.12 -18.35
N HIS A 392 32.01 7.23 -19.09
CA HIS A 392 33.26 7.90 -19.44
C HIS A 392 34.01 8.38 -18.19
N TYR A 393 33.36 9.13 -17.30
CA TYR A 393 34.04 9.66 -16.11
C TYR A 393 34.42 8.59 -15.09
N GLN A 394 33.69 7.48 -15.03
CA GLN A 394 34.09 6.29 -14.26
C GLN A 394 35.36 5.67 -14.86
N ALA A 395 35.39 5.47 -16.19
CA ALA A 395 36.53 4.89 -16.89
C ALA A 395 37.79 5.78 -16.81
N THR A 396 37.63 7.11 -16.84
CA THR A 396 38.75 8.05 -16.71
C THR A 396 39.06 8.45 -15.27
N HIS A 397 38.41 7.82 -14.27
CA HIS A 397 38.54 8.14 -12.84
C HIS A 397 38.32 9.64 -12.50
N ASN A 398 37.48 10.35 -13.27
CA ASN A 398 37.20 11.77 -13.06
C ASN A 398 36.07 11.97 -12.05
N VAL A 399 36.40 11.83 -10.77
CA VAL A 399 35.45 11.88 -9.65
C VAL A 399 34.65 13.18 -9.61
N LEU A 400 35.28 14.32 -9.88
CA LEU A 400 34.61 15.63 -9.86
C LEU A 400 33.52 15.71 -10.95
N ARG A 401 33.86 15.31 -12.19
CA ARG A 401 32.88 15.33 -13.29
C ARG A 401 31.75 14.33 -13.07
N LEU A 402 32.05 13.15 -12.51
CA LEU A 402 31.05 12.17 -12.10
C LEU A 402 30.11 12.75 -11.03
N ALA A 403 30.65 13.39 -10.00
CA ALA A 403 29.85 14.04 -8.95
C ALA A 403 28.93 15.14 -9.51
N ILE A 404 29.41 15.94 -10.47
CA ILE A 404 28.59 16.95 -11.15
C ILE A 404 27.44 16.30 -11.95
N VAL A 405 27.69 15.19 -12.64
CA VAL A 405 26.64 14.46 -13.38
C VAL A 405 25.59 13.90 -12.41
N ASN A 406 26.01 13.21 -11.36
CA ASN A 406 25.11 12.67 -10.35
C ASN A 406 24.30 13.77 -9.65
N PHE A 407 24.91 14.91 -9.36
CA PHE A 407 24.22 16.06 -8.78
C PHE A 407 23.13 16.60 -9.74
N LYS A 408 23.43 16.73 -11.04
CA LYS A 408 22.42 17.13 -12.04
C LYS A 408 21.25 16.16 -12.11
N GLN A 409 21.52 14.86 -12.09
CA GLN A 409 20.47 13.84 -12.06
C GLN A 409 19.65 13.91 -10.78
N MET A 410 20.28 14.13 -9.63
CA MET A 410 19.58 14.33 -8.36
C MET A 410 18.65 15.55 -8.43
N LEU A 411 19.09 16.65 -9.05
CA LEU A 411 18.21 17.81 -9.27
C LEU A 411 17.02 17.44 -10.18
N ILE A 412 17.26 16.72 -11.28
CA ILE A 412 16.19 16.24 -12.17
C ILE A 412 15.20 15.35 -11.41
N PHE A 413 15.70 14.41 -10.60
CA PHE A 413 14.89 13.55 -9.75
C PHE A 413 14.06 14.37 -8.76
N LEU A 414 14.67 15.29 -8.02
CA LEU A 414 13.96 16.09 -7.01
C LEU A 414 12.93 17.03 -7.65
N PHE A 415 13.33 17.88 -8.59
CA PHE A 415 12.41 18.83 -9.22
C PHE A 415 11.35 18.13 -10.07
N GLY A 416 11.73 17.05 -10.75
CA GLY A 416 10.84 16.23 -11.56
C GLY A 416 9.72 15.61 -10.73
N ASN A 417 10.05 14.91 -9.64
CA ASN A 417 9.05 14.26 -8.78
C ASN A 417 8.26 15.25 -7.91
N LEU A 418 8.94 16.22 -7.29
CA LEU A 418 8.31 17.11 -6.32
C LEU A 418 7.47 18.19 -7.02
N TRP A 419 7.90 18.68 -8.18
CA TRP A 419 7.22 19.70 -8.97
C TRP A 419 6.72 20.87 -8.11
N VAL A 420 5.41 21.11 -8.03
CA VAL A 420 4.79 22.16 -7.19
C VAL A 420 5.13 22.02 -5.69
N LYS A 421 5.41 20.80 -5.23
CA LYS A 421 5.77 20.49 -3.83
C LYS A 421 7.21 20.90 -3.51
N THR A 422 8.03 21.25 -4.50
CA THR A 422 9.37 21.84 -4.27
C THR A 422 9.27 23.14 -3.47
N LEU A 423 8.19 23.90 -3.60
CA LEU A 423 7.95 25.08 -2.76
C LEU A 423 7.95 24.73 -1.25
N GLY A 424 7.48 23.54 -0.90
CA GLY A 424 7.51 23.02 0.47
C GLY A 424 8.92 22.86 1.04
N LEU A 425 9.96 22.67 0.21
CA LEU A 425 11.35 22.59 0.68
C LEU A 425 11.81 23.90 1.33
N VAL A 426 11.24 25.05 0.92
CA VAL A 426 11.54 26.35 1.56
C VAL A 426 11.10 26.36 3.03
N TYR A 427 10.06 25.60 3.39
CA TYR A 427 9.59 25.49 4.79
C TYR A 427 10.61 24.83 5.71
N VAL A 428 11.56 24.07 5.18
CA VAL A 428 12.66 23.47 5.97
C VAL A 428 13.44 24.57 6.70
N ILE A 429 13.66 25.72 6.06
CA ILE A 429 14.33 26.87 6.68
C ILE A 429 13.58 27.35 7.93
N VAL A 430 12.24 27.34 7.88
CA VAL A 430 11.38 27.73 9.01
C VAL A 430 11.51 26.73 10.16
N ILE A 431 11.49 25.43 9.85
CA ILE A 431 11.64 24.37 10.84
C ILE A 431 13.02 24.44 11.52
N VAL A 432 14.09 24.63 10.75
CA VAL A 432 15.45 24.73 11.29
C VAL A 432 15.60 25.97 12.18
N LYS A 433 15.05 27.12 11.77
CA LYS A 433 15.08 28.36 12.57
C LYS A 433 14.19 28.30 13.81
N ARG A 434 13.09 27.54 13.77
CA ARG A 434 12.09 27.43 14.85
C ARG A 434 11.66 25.97 15.03
N PRO A 435 12.56 25.12 15.58
CA PRO A 435 12.28 23.71 15.69
C PRO A 435 11.17 23.46 16.71
N SER A 436 10.29 22.52 16.37
CA SER A 436 9.25 21.95 17.22
C SER A 436 9.31 20.43 17.09
N LEU A 437 8.73 19.69 18.02
CA LEU A 437 8.74 18.22 17.97
C LEU A 437 8.19 17.71 16.64
N ALA A 438 7.03 18.24 16.26
CA ALA A 438 6.37 17.91 15.00
C ALA A 438 7.23 18.32 13.80
N GLY A 439 7.82 19.53 13.83
CA GLY A 439 8.68 20.02 12.75
C GLY A 439 9.90 19.12 12.54
N ILE A 440 10.59 18.74 13.62
CA ILE A 440 11.76 17.85 13.56
C ILE A 440 11.37 16.47 13.04
N PHE A 441 10.28 15.90 13.55
CA PHE A 441 9.79 14.61 13.06
C PHE A 441 9.46 14.66 11.56
N MET A 442 8.68 15.65 11.11
CA MET A 442 8.31 15.79 9.68
C MET A 442 9.55 16.02 8.81
N LEU A 443 10.52 16.80 9.27
CA LEU A 443 11.78 17.03 8.55
C LEU A 443 12.56 15.71 8.40
N THR A 444 12.72 14.94 9.48
CA THR A 444 13.42 13.67 9.43
C THR A 444 12.72 12.65 8.52
N VAL A 445 11.39 12.55 8.59
CA VAL A 445 10.59 11.71 7.66
C VAL A 445 10.84 12.13 6.22
N THR A 446 10.77 13.43 5.92
CA THR A 446 10.99 13.97 4.56
C THR A 446 12.40 13.65 4.06
N THR A 447 13.41 13.90 4.88
CA THR A 447 14.81 13.66 4.52
C THR A 447 15.09 12.18 4.32
N ALA A 448 14.70 11.31 5.26
CA ALA A 448 14.90 9.87 5.16
C ALA A 448 14.17 9.27 3.95
N SER A 449 12.93 9.70 3.72
CA SER A 449 12.10 9.28 2.58
C SER A 449 12.74 9.62 1.22
N LEU A 450 13.40 10.77 1.10
CA LEU A 450 14.10 11.17 -0.13
C LEU A 450 15.50 10.55 -0.23
N SER A 451 16.21 10.34 0.88
CA SER A 451 17.60 9.89 0.86
C SER A 451 17.76 8.38 0.74
N LEU A 452 16.93 7.58 1.43
CA LEU A 452 17.03 6.13 1.39
C LEU A 452 16.99 5.54 -0.03
N PRO A 453 16.05 5.96 -0.92
CA PRO A 453 16.03 5.45 -2.30
C PRO A 453 17.18 5.91 -3.17
N LEU A 454 17.94 6.93 -2.75
CA LEU A 454 19.14 7.39 -3.46
C LEU A 454 20.42 6.66 -3.02
N LEU A 455 20.39 6.01 -1.86
CA LEU A 455 21.56 5.42 -1.22
C LEU A 455 21.55 3.89 -1.24
N PHE A 456 20.35 3.29 -1.24
CA PHE A 456 20.18 1.84 -1.11
C PHE A 456 19.32 1.28 -2.24
N ASN A 457 19.40 -0.03 -2.42
CA ASN A 457 18.42 -0.85 -3.13
C ASN A 457 17.86 -1.90 -2.16
N GLN A 458 16.68 -2.46 -2.45
CA GLN A 458 16.30 -3.72 -1.82
C GLN A 458 17.08 -4.86 -2.46
N GLY A 459 17.64 -5.75 -1.63
CA GLY A 459 18.49 -6.84 -2.12
C GLY A 459 17.82 -7.79 -3.11
N ARG A 460 16.49 -7.94 -3.02
CA ARG A 460 15.73 -8.85 -3.89
C ARG A 460 15.04 -8.16 -5.04
N MET A 461 14.42 -7.00 -4.85
CA MET A 461 13.70 -6.25 -5.89
C MET A 461 14.16 -4.79 -5.87
N SER A 462 15.15 -4.44 -6.69
CA SER A 462 15.81 -3.12 -6.58
C SER A 462 14.85 -1.94 -6.75
N TYR A 463 13.85 -2.05 -7.63
CA TYR A 463 12.85 -0.99 -7.85
C TYR A 463 11.95 -0.72 -6.65
N ASP A 464 11.75 -1.68 -5.74
CA ASP A 464 10.87 -1.49 -4.58
C ASP A 464 11.38 -0.43 -3.61
N ILE A 465 12.66 -0.03 -3.70
CA ILE A 465 13.21 1.07 -2.91
C ILE A 465 12.47 2.40 -3.14
N ILE A 466 11.87 2.59 -4.32
CA ILE A 466 11.06 3.75 -4.68
C ILE A 466 9.92 3.99 -3.68
N GLN A 467 9.41 2.93 -3.05
CA GLN A 467 8.29 3.00 -2.11
C GLN A 467 8.62 3.77 -0.82
N PHE A 468 9.89 4.12 -0.56
CA PHE A 468 10.26 5.09 0.47
C PHE A 468 9.93 6.54 0.08
N GLY A 469 9.88 6.90 -1.20
CA GLY A 469 9.69 8.28 -1.66
C GLY A 469 8.33 8.93 -1.34
N PRO A 470 7.18 8.22 -1.44
CA PRO A 470 5.85 8.79 -1.22
C PRO A 470 5.62 9.49 0.13
N TYR A 471 6.32 9.10 1.20
CA TYR A 471 6.18 9.73 2.51
C TYR A 471 6.59 11.21 2.49
N SER A 472 7.64 11.56 1.74
CA SER A 472 8.05 12.94 1.50
C SER A 472 7.01 13.73 0.71
N LEU A 473 6.30 13.12 -0.24
CA LEU A 473 5.27 13.79 -1.03
C LEU A 473 4.11 14.27 -0.15
N VAL A 474 3.71 13.46 0.84
CA VAL A 474 2.67 13.85 1.82
C VAL A 474 3.17 14.98 2.72
N MET A 475 4.39 14.88 3.27
CA MET A 475 4.96 15.94 4.12
C MET A 475 5.14 17.26 3.36
N LEU A 476 5.66 17.21 2.15
CA LEU A 476 5.92 18.39 1.32
C LEU A 476 4.63 19.05 0.84
N SER A 477 3.54 18.30 0.68
CA SER A 477 2.20 18.88 0.44
C SER A 477 1.76 19.75 1.61
N ILE A 478 1.98 19.30 2.86
CA ILE A 478 1.70 20.09 4.07
C ILE A 478 2.66 21.29 4.16
N PHE A 479 3.95 21.11 3.89
CA PHE A 479 4.94 22.19 3.95
C PHE A 479 4.64 23.30 2.94
N THR A 480 4.25 22.93 1.71
CA THR A 480 3.88 23.86 0.64
C THR A 480 2.76 24.78 1.10
N VAL A 481 1.72 24.23 1.73
CA VAL A 481 0.60 25.01 2.28
C VAL A 481 1.03 25.92 3.44
N LEU A 482 1.95 25.47 4.28
CA LEU A 482 2.46 26.32 5.38
C LEU A 482 3.31 27.49 4.86
N ILE A 483 4.00 27.33 3.72
CA ILE A 483 4.65 28.44 3.02
C ILE A 483 3.61 29.37 2.38
N LEU A 484 2.59 28.84 1.71
CA LEU A 484 1.52 29.66 1.15
C LEU A 484 0.83 30.51 2.21
N LYS A 485 0.66 29.99 3.43
CA LYS A 485 0.20 30.77 4.58
C LYS A 485 1.10 31.97 4.88
N GLN A 486 2.42 31.77 4.91
CA GLN A 486 3.36 32.85 5.21
C GLN A 486 3.34 33.92 4.11
N ILE A 487 3.26 33.51 2.85
CA ILE A 487 3.15 34.42 1.70
C ILE A 487 1.82 35.20 1.77
N LEU A 488 0.71 34.54 2.10
CA LEU A 488 -0.60 35.18 2.28
C LEU A 488 -0.56 36.24 3.38
N GLN A 489 0.16 35.98 4.48
CA GLN A 489 0.30 36.92 5.59
C GLN A 489 1.27 38.08 5.27
N ALA A 490 2.23 37.87 4.37
CA ALA A 490 3.24 38.87 4.01
C ALA A 490 2.87 39.76 2.81
N THR A 491 1.78 39.45 2.09
CA THR A 491 1.37 40.13 0.85
C THR A 491 -0.07 40.65 0.96
N ASN A 492 -0.54 41.41 -0.04
CA ASN A 492 -1.93 41.91 -0.10
C ASN A 492 -3.00 40.81 -0.35
N GLY A 493 -2.64 39.54 -0.16
CA GLY A 493 -3.49 38.37 -0.34
C GLY A 493 -3.76 37.95 -1.79
N LYS A 494 -3.87 38.91 -2.72
CA LYS A 494 -4.14 38.65 -4.15
C LYS A 494 -3.04 37.80 -4.79
N LEU A 495 -1.77 38.11 -4.51
CA LEU A 495 -0.63 37.34 -5.02
C LEU A 495 -0.65 35.89 -4.52
N ALA A 496 -0.93 35.67 -3.23
CA ALA A 496 -0.99 34.33 -2.66
C ALA A 496 -2.17 33.51 -3.23
N ILE A 497 -3.31 34.14 -3.50
CA ILE A 497 -4.45 33.50 -4.18
C ILE A 497 -4.06 33.10 -5.60
N ALA A 498 -3.46 34.02 -6.37
CA ALA A 498 -3.00 33.75 -7.73
C ALA A 498 -1.99 32.59 -7.76
N LEU A 499 -0.98 32.61 -6.88
CA LEU A 499 -0.01 31.52 -6.72
C LEU A 499 -0.68 30.20 -6.35
N SER A 500 -1.67 30.23 -5.45
CA SER A 500 -2.42 29.02 -5.08
C SER A 500 -3.17 28.44 -6.28
N ILE A 501 -3.84 29.27 -7.08
CA ILE A 501 -4.55 28.83 -8.30
C ILE A 501 -3.55 28.24 -9.30
N ILE A 502 -2.43 28.91 -9.54
CA ILE A 502 -1.39 28.43 -10.46
C ILE A 502 -0.85 27.07 -10.00
N LEU A 503 -0.49 26.92 -8.72
CA LEU A 503 0.01 25.64 -8.19
C LEU A 503 -1.02 24.52 -8.34
N LEU A 504 -2.30 24.82 -8.12
CA LEU A 504 -3.37 23.85 -8.31
C LEU A 504 -3.49 23.42 -9.77
N VAL A 505 -3.51 24.36 -10.71
CA VAL A 505 -3.60 24.07 -12.16
C VAL A 505 -2.38 23.26 -12.63
N LEU A 506 -1.18 23.62 -12.20
CA LEU A 506 0.05 22.93 -12.60
C LEU A 506 0.23 21.56 -11.94
N SER A 507 -0.55 21.24 -10.91
CA SER A 507 -0.42 20.00 -10.15
C SER A 507 -1.11 18.80 -10.80
N VAL A 508 -2.15 19.03 -11.62
CA VAL A 508 -3.03 17.98 -12.14
C VAL A 508 -2.54 17.26 -13.41
N PRO A 509 -1.89 17.92 -14.40
CA PRO A 509 -1.76 17.37 -15.76
C PRO A 509 -1.14 15.96 -15.86
N SER A 510 -0.03 15.69 -15.18
CA SER A 510 0.64 14.39 -15.27
C SER A 510 -0.21 13.24 -14.73
N ASN A 511 -0.94 13.46 -13.64
CA ASN A 511 -1.89 12.48 -13.14
C ASN A 511 -3.10 12.32 -14.07
N ALA A 512 -3.56 13.40 -14.71
CA ALA A 512 -4.65 13.31 -15.68
C ALA A 512 -4.28 12.40 -16.87
N THR A 513 -3.04 12.49 -17.38
CA THR A 513 -2.54 11.56 -18.42
C THR A 513 -2.58 10.12 -17.94
N SER A 514 -1.99 9.81 -16.78
CA SER A 514 -2.01 8.45 -16.21
C SER A 514 -3.43 7.90 -16.03
N ILE A 515 -4.39 8.76 -15.69
CA ILE A 515 -5.79 8.37 -15.53
C ILE A 515 -6.42 8.02 -16.89
N VAL A 516 -6.20 8.86 -17.90
CA VAL A 516 -6.70 8.61 -19.26
C VAL A 516 -6.11 7.32 -19.83
N ASP A 517 -4.80 7.10 -19.67
CA ASP A 517 -4.14 5.87 -20.12
C ASP A 517 -4.80 4.64 -19.51
N ARG A 518 -5.03 4.65 -18.19
CA ARG A 518 -5.71 3.56 -17.49
C ARG A 518 -7.12 3.32 -18.01
N PHE A 519 -7.86 4.37 -18.37
CA PHE A 519 -9.20 4.19 -18.96
C PHE A 519 -9.15 3.54 -20.33
N ASN A 520 -8.12 3.83 -21.12
CA ASN A 520 -7.91 3.29 -22.45
C ASN A 520 -7.32 1.87 -22.45
N ASP A 521 -6.68 1.45 -21.36
CA ASP A 521 -6.14 0.09 -21.21
C ASP A 521 -7.25 -0.97 -21.31
N GLN A 522 -6.97 -2.00 -22.10
CA GLN A 522 -7.86 -3.15 -22.24
C GLN A 522 -7.80 -4.03 -20.99
N PRO A 523 -8.95 -4.38 -20.37
CA PRO A 523 -8.96 -5.23 -19.20
C PRO A 523 -8.55 -6.67 -19.58
N PHE A 524 -7.90 -7.35 -18.64
CA PHE A 524 -7.68 -8.78 -18.72
C PHE A 524 -8.97 -9.52 -18.35
N LEU A 525 -9.45 -10.39 -19.24
CA LEU A 525 -10.67 -11.17 -19.04
C LEU A 525 -10.32 -12.63 -18.73
N VAL A 526 -10.85 -13.14 -17.63
CA VAL A 526 -10.90 -14.58 -17.34
C VAL A 526 -12.22 -15.12 -17.87
N PRO A 527 -12.22 -15.96 -18.92
CA PRO A 527 -13.45 -16.46 -19.52
C PRO A 527 -14.28 -17.33 -18.55
N ARG A 528 -15.60 -17.35 -18.74
CA ARG A 528 -16.52 -18.15 -17.91
C ARG A 528 -16.14 -19.64 -17.84
N LEU A 529 -15.73 -20.24 -18.96
CA LEU A 529 -15.27 -21.63 -19.00
C LEU A 529 -14.04 -21.87 -18.10
N THR A 530 -13.12 -20.92 -18.03
CA THR A 530 -11.97 -21.01 -17.11
C THR A 530 -12.43 -20.88 -15.66
N LEU A 531 -13.39 -20.00 -15.38
CA LEU A 531 -13.95 -19.82 -14.03
C LEU A 531 -14.70 -21.05 -13.53
N GLU A 532 -15.36 -21.80 -14.41
CA GLU A 532 -15.99 -23.08 -14.07
C GLU A 532 -14.96 -24.11 -13.59
N ALA A 533 -13.78 -24.17 -14.21
CA ALA A 533 -12.69 -25.04 -13.77
C ALA A 533 -12.14 -24.62 -12.40
N PHE A 534 -11.99 -23.32 -12.14
CA PHE A 534 -11.55 -22.82 -10.84
C PHE A 534 -12.59 -23.04 -9.74
N ASP A 535 -13.87 -22.90 -10.06
CA ASP A 535 -14.98 -23.21 -9.15
C ASP A 535 -15.05 -24.70 -8.82
N TYR A 536 -14.81 -25.58 -9.81
CA TYR A 536 -14.64 -27.02 -9.59
C TYR A 536 -13.50 -27.29 -8.60
N LEU A 537 -12.30 -26.72 -8.82
CA LEU A 537 -11.19 -26.87 -7.87
C LEU A 537 -11.60 -26.40 -6.46
N LYS A 538 -12.26 -25.26 -6.35
CA LYS A 538 -12.66 -24.69 -5.07
C LYS A 538 -13.68 -25.55 -4.30
N LYS A 539 -14.62 -26.19 -5.00
CA LYS A 539 -15.73 -26.93 -4.37
C LYS A 539 -15.45 -28.42 -4.21
N GLU A 540 -14.79 -29.02 -5.19
CA GLU A 540 -14.69 -30.48 -5.34
C GLU A 540 -13.32 -31.05 -4.96
N THR A 541 -12.32 -30.19 -4.64
CA THR A 541 -11.00 -30.66 -4.16
C THR A 541 -10.76 -30.28 -2.70
N PRO A 542 -9.93 -31.01 -1.95
CA PRO A 542 -9.54 -30.62 -0.59
C PRO A 542 -8.85 -29.24 -0.54
N PRO A 543 -9.08 -28.40 0.49
CA PRO A 543 -8.43 -27.08 0.63
C PRO A 543 -6.90 -27.12 0.62
N GLU A 544 -6.31 -28.21 1.11
CA GLU A 544 -4.88 -28.47 1.16
C GLU A 544 -4.25 -28.73 -0.21
N SER A 545 -5.05 -29.07 -1.22
CA SER A 545 -4.55 -29.58 -2.48
C SER A 545 -3.67 -28.61 -3.28
N ILE A 546 -2.60 -29.15 -3.84
CA ILE A 546 -1.59 -28.41 -4.60
C ILE A 546 -1.82 -28.62 -6.09
N ILE A 547 -1.95 -27.50 -6.82
CA ILE A 547 -2.19 -27.50 -8.26
C ILE A 547 -0.88 -27.26 -9.02
N LEU A 548 -0.54 -28.17 -9.92
CA LEU A 548 0.54 -28.01 -10.89
C LEU A 548 0.02 -27.33 -12.16
N LEU A 549 0.73 -26.28 -12.58
CA LEU A 549 0.37 -25.45 -13.72
C LEU A 549 1.46 -25.46 -14.78
N TYR A 550 1.07 -25.36 -16.04
CA TYR A 550 2.02 -25.10 -17.12
C TYR A 550 2.72 -23.73 -16.94
N PRO A 551 4.04 -23.60 -17.20
CA PRO A 551 4.81 -22.35 -16.99
C PRO A 551 4.56 -21.30 -18.09
N SER A 552 3.30 -20.91 -18.27
CA SER A 552 2.87 -19.83 -19.17
C SER A 552 3.22 -18.46 -18.60
N LYS A 553 3.23 -17.43 -19.45
CA LYS A 553 3.50 -16.04 -19.03
C LYS A 553 2.56 -15.59 -17.90
N ILE A 554 1.27 -15.90 -18.01
CA ILE A 554 0.25 -15.48 -17.03
C ILE A 554 0.43 -16.20 -15.70
N ASN A 555 0.70 -17.51 -15.73
CA ASN A 555 0.92 -18.31 -14.51
C ASN A 555 2.20 -17.87 -13.79
N LEU A 556 3.27 -17.56 -14.53
CA LEU A 556 4.51 -17.08 -13.92
C LEU A 556 4.40 -15.65 -13.39
N SER A 557 3.52 -14.82 -13.96
CA SER A 557 3.36 -13.42 -13.55
C SER A 557 2.23 -13.16 -12.54
N SER A 558 1.38 -14.14 -12.20
CA SER A 558 0.22 -13.88 -11.33
C SER A 558 -0.18 -15.10 -10.51
N ALA A 559 -0.82 -14.86 -9.36
CA ALA A 559 -1.38 -15.90 -8.50
C ALA A 559 -2.85 -16.21 -8.88
N LEU A 560 -3.22 -16.04 -10.14
CA LEU A 560 -4.62 -16.02 -10.60
C LEU A 560 -5.38 -17.31 -10.26
N VAL A 561 -4.79 -18.47 -10.57
CA VAL A 561 -5.41 -19.77 -10.27
C VAL A 561 -5.64 -19.87 -8.76
N ALA A 562 -4.60 -19.61 -7.96
CA ALA A 562 -4.70 -19.69 -6.51
C ALA A 562 -5.79 -18.76 -5.95
N ALA A 563 -5.82 -17.51 -6.40
CA ALA A 563 -6.80 -16.51 -5.96
C ALA A 563 -8.25 -16.87 -6.29
N LEU A 564 -8.50 -17.58 -7.40
CA LEU A 564 -9.86 -17.90 -7.86
C LEU A 564 -10.32 -19.30 -7.47
N SER A 565 -9.40 -20.26 -7.34
CA SER A 565 -9.70 -21.62 -6.89
C SER A 565 -9.57 -21.80 -5.38
N GLU A 566 -8.97 -20.83 -4.67
CA GLU A 566 -8.59 -20.96 -3.25
C GLU A 566 -7.73 -22.21 -2.99
N ARG A 567 -6.88 -22.57 -3.95
CA ARG A 567 -5.93 -23.69 -3.84
C ARG A 567 -4.52 -23.19 -4.14
N PRO A 568 -3.51 -23.50 -3.31
CA PRO A 568 -2.15 -23.11 -3.62
C PRO A 568 -1.66 -23.85 -4.88
N THR A 569 -0.68 -23.26 -5.55
CA THR A 569 -0.05 -23.83 -6.73
C THR A 569 1.39 -24.20 -6.42
N TYR A 570 1.89 -25.25 -7.08
CA TYR A 570 3.26 -25.70 -6.92
C TYR A 570 4.28 -24.59 -7.28
N PHE A 571 4.04 -23.91 -8.40
CA PHE A 571 4.81 -22.73 -8.78
C PHE A 571 4.01 -21.77 -9.68
N SER A 572 3.88 -20.52 -9.24
CA SER A 572 3.29 -19.40 -9.99
C SER A 572 3.74 -18.07 -9.37
N ALA A 573 3.43 -16.95 -10.03
CA ALA A 573 3.66 -15.60 -9.48
C ALA A 573 5.10 -15.37 -8.95
N ASN A 574 6.11 -15.62 -9.79
CA ASN A 574 7.53 -15.72 -9.41
C ASN A 574 8.07 -14.50 -8.65
N THR A 575 7.51 -13.31 -8.90
CA THR A 575 7.90 -12.06 -8.24
C THR A 575 7.63 -12.13 -6.74
N PHE A 576 6.56 -12.79 -6.31
CA PHE A 576 6.27 -12.94 -4.88
C PHE A 576 7.17 -13.97 -4.23
N SER A 577 7.46 -15.09 -4.88
CA SER A 577 8.48 -16.05 -4.42
C SER A 577 9.84 -15.36 -4.27
N ARG A 578 10.21 -14.50 -5.23
CA ARG A 578 11.40 -13.67 -5.15
C ARG A 578 11.34 -12.73 -3.94
N ILE A 579 10.26 -11.98 -3.73
CA ILE A 579 10.11 -11.04 -2.61
C ILE A 579 10.16 -11.74 -1.25
N THR A 580 9.48 -12.88 -1.10
CA THR A 580 9.33 -13.59 0.19
C THR A 580 10.59 -14.31 0.62
N GLY A 581 11.40 -14.79 -0.31
CA GLY A 581 12.55 -15.56 0.14
C GLY A 581 12.99 -16.71 -0.72
N GLU A 582 12.09 -17.23 -1.52
CA GLU A 582 12.14 -18.60 -2.02
C GLU A 582 13.06 -18.75 -3.24
N ASP A 583 13.56 -19.96 -3.45
CA ASP A 583 14.34 -20.34 -4.63
C ASP A 583 13.43 -20.47 -5.85
N TYR A 584 13.03 -19.32 -6.38
CA TYR A 584 12.14 -19.26 -7.55
C TYR A 584 12.84 -19.75 -8.82
N GLU A 585 14.16 -19.58 -8.96
CA GLU A 585 14.90 -19.98 -10.16
C GLU A 585 15.03 -21.51 -10.24
N GLY A 586 15.40 -22.15 -9.13
CA GLY A 586 15.45 -23.60 -9.04
C GLY A 586 14.07 -24.24 -9.25
N ARG A 587 13.04 -23.68 -8.61
CA ARG A 587 11.65 -24.14 -8.76
C ARG A 587 11.12 -23.96 -10.18
N GLU A 588 11.42 -22.84 -10.83
CA GLU A 588 11.03 -22.61 -12.23
C GLU A 588 11.75 -23.60 -13.18
N ALA A 589 13.04 -23.85 -12.96
CA ALA A 589 13.80 -24.83 -13.74
C ALA A 589 13.23 -26.25 -13.58
N GLU A 590 12.89 -26.66 -12.35
CA GLU A 590 12.24 -27.92 -12.04
C GLU A 590 10.88 -28.05 -12.76
N LEU A 591 10.03 -27.02 -12.68
CA LEU A 591 8.75 -26.97 -13.38
C LEU A 591 8.93 -27.11 -14.91
N ARG A 592 9.87 -26.37 -15.50
CA ARG A 592 10.15 -26.45 -16.94
C ARG A 592 10.68 -27.82 -17.33
N SER A 593 11.48 -28.45 -16.48
CA SER A 593 11.98 -29.81 -16.69
C SER A 593 10.85 -30.85 -16.69
N PHE A 594 9.87 -30.70 -15.78
CA PHE A 594 8.69 -31.57 -15.70
C PHE A 594 7.90 -31.60 -17.02
N PHE A 595 7.64 -30.43 -17.60
CA PHE A 595 6.87 -30.32 -18.84
C PHE A 595 7.66 -30.64 -20.11
N ARG A 596 8.98 -30.48 -20.11
CA ARG A 596 9.84 -30.75 -21.29
C ARG A 596 10.36 -32.18 -21.36
N ASN A 597 10.57 -32.82 -20.22
CA ASN A 597 11.10 -34.19 -20.14
C ASN A 597 9.94 -35.20 -20.01
N SER A 598 10.11 -36.39 -20.58
CA SER A 598 9.18 -37.52 -20.47
C SER A 598 9.70 -38.64 -19.56
N ASP A 599 10.78 -38.39 -18.81
CA ASP A 599 11.36 -39.30 -17.81
C ASP A 599 10.39 -39.50 -16.62
N PRO A 600 9.84 -40.71 -16.43
CA PRO A 600 8.95 -41.03 -15.33
C PRO A 600 9.57 -40.82 -13.95
N GLY A 601 10.86 -41.13 -13.78
CA GLY A 601 11.53 -41.07 -12.48
C GLY A 601 11.66 -39.63 -11.98
N LEU A 602 12.01 -38.70 -12.88
CA LEU A 602 12.03 -37.28 -12.57
C LEU A 602 10.63 -36.75 -12.18
N ARG A 603 9.59 -37.14 -12.92
CA ARG A 603 8.23 -36.65 -12.70
C ARG A 603 7.62 -37.14 -11.40
N ASN A 604 7.73 -38.43 -11.11
CA ASN A 604 7.25 -39.00 -9.86
C ASN A 604 7.98 -38.35 -8.68
N ARG A 605 9.30 -38.19 -8.78
CA ARG A 605 10.06 -37.46 -7.75
C ARG A 605 9.53 -36.05 -7.51
N ILE A 606 9.23 -35.27 -8.56
CA ILE A 606 8.71 -33.91 -8.43
C ILE A 606 7.32 -33.92 -7.77
N VAL A 607 6.43 -34.81 -8.21
CA VAL A 607 5.07 -34.96 -7.66
C VAL A 607 5.12 -35.37 -6.20
N ASP A 608 5.84 -36.44 -5.87
CA ASP A 608 5.86 -37.04 -4.54
C ASP A 608 6.53 -36.12 -3.52
N THR A 609 7.69 -35.53 -3.89
CA THR A 609 8.47 -34.66 -2.99
C THR A 609 7.70 -33.37 -2.64
N ASN A 610 6.84 -32.90 -3.53
CA ASN A 610 6.11 -31.65 -3.36
C ASN A 610 4.61 -31.84 -3.10
N SER A 611 4.16 -33.09 -2.94
CA SER A 611 2.77 -33.47 -2.68
C SER A 611 1.79 -32.83 -3.67
N ILE A 612 2.07 -32.96 -4.97
CA ILE A 612 1.24 -32.39 -6.03
C ILE A 612 0.02 -33.28 -6.28
N ASP A 613 -1.19 -32.74 -6.10
CA ASP A 613 -2.43 -33.52 -6.20
C ASP A 613 -3.09 -33.44 -7.58
N TYR A 614 -3.03 -32.29 -8.24
CA TYR A 614 -3.76 -32.03 -9.48
C TYR A 614 -2.88 -31.35 -10.53
N LEU A 615 -3.12 -31.71 -11.79
CA LEU A 615 -2.56 -31.06 -12.96
C LEU A 615 -3.69 -30.29 -13.67
N LEU A 616 -3.50 -28.99 -13.85
CA LEU A 616 -4.41 -28.14 -14.62
C LEU A 616 -3.72 -27.67 -15.89
N LEU A 617 -4.35 -27.96 -17.03
CA LEU A 617 -3.87 -27.58 -18.36
C LEU A 617 -5.01 -27.00 -19.19
N THR A 618 -4.68 -26.05 -20.06
CA THR A 618 -5.56 -25.73 -21.19
C THR A 618 -5.65 -26.90 -22.15
N GLN A 619 -6.70 -26.93 -22.98
CA GLN A 619 -6.85 -27.93 -24.03
C GLN A 619 -5.63 -27.96 -24.99
N GLU A 620 -5.04 -26.81 -25.28
CA GLU A 620 -3.83 -26.70 -26.11
C GLU A 620 -2.60 -27.28 -25.40
N GLU A 621 -2.36 -26.88 -24.15
CA GLU A 621 -1.24 -27.38 -23.35
C GLU A 621 -1.34 -28.89 -23.14
N ASN A 622 -2.55 -29.43 -22.92
CA ASN A 622 -2.78 -30.86 -22.76
C ASN A 622 -2.46 -31.65 -24.03
N ARG A 623 -2.75 -31.12 -25.22
CA ARG A 623 -2.39 -31.77 -26.50
C ARG A 623 -0.88 -31.81 -26.72
N ALA A 624 -0.15 -30.80 -26.24
CA ALA A 624 1.30 -30.74 -26.33
C ALA A 624 2.02 -31.52 -25.22
N PHE A 625 1.32 -31.85 -24.13
CA PHE A 625 1.88 -32.53 -22.97
C PHE A 625 1.88 -34.06 -23.15
N ASN A 626 3.06 -34.68 -23.07
CA ASN A 626 3.17 -36.13 -22.98
C ASN A 626 2.97 -36.53 -21.50
N PRO A 627 1.95 -37.32 -21.11
CA PRO A 627 1.71 -37.71 -19.72
C PRO A 627 2.53 -38.92 -19.26
N ASN A 628 3.46 -39.43 -20.09
CA ASN A 628 4.25 -40.62 -19.75
C ASN A 628 4.85 -40.56 -18.34
N GLY A 629 4.74 -41.67 -17.61
CA GLY A 629 5.20 -41.78 -16.23
C GLY A 629 4.25 -41.24 -15.17
N LEU A 630 3.09 -40.67 -15.52
CA LEU A 630 2.09 -40.18 -14.58
C LEU A 630 0.79 -40.98 -14.68
N THR A 631 0.23 -41.38 -13.54
CA THR A 631 -1.11 -41.97 -13.46
C THR A 631 -2.14 -40.86 -13.32
N LEU A 632 -2.70 -40.39 -14.44
CA LEU A 632 -3.65 -39.27 -14.45
C LEU A 632 -5.10 -39.76 -14.58
N THR A 633 -5.94 -39.39 -13.61
CA THR A 633 -7.40 -39.53 -13.74
C THR A 633 -8.00 -38.17 -14.08
N LYS A 634 -8.62 -38.04 -15.25
CA LYS A 634 -9.35 -36.82 -15.62
C LYS A 634 -10.56 -36.65 -14.70
N VAL A 635 -10.62 -35.55 -13.97
CA VAL A 635 -11.69 -35.26 -13.00
C VAL A 635 -12.60 -34.10 -13.41
N PHE A 636 -12.13 -33.23 -14.30
CA PHE A 636 -12.93 -32.16 -14.91
C PHE A 636 -12.43 -31.87 -16.33
N GLU A 637 -13.35 -31.55 -17.22
CA GLU A 637 -13.06 -31.11 -18.59
C GLU A 637 -14.16 -30.24 -19.15
N ASN A 638 -13.75 -29.17 -19.82
CA ASN A 638 -14.61 -28.41 -20.71
C ASN A 638 -13.82 -27.99 -21.96
N GLU A 639 -14.41 -27.14 -22.81
CA GLU A 639 -13.81 -26.70 -24.06
C GLU A 639 -12.49 -25.90 -23.88
N SER A 640 -12.18 -25.43 -22.67
CA SER A 640 -11.01 -24.59 -22.40
C SER A 640 -9.95 -25.28 -21.53
N ILE A 641 -10.36 -26.00 -20.49
CA ILE A 641 -9.48 -26.50 -19.42
C ILE A 641 -9.74 -27.98 -19.15
N ILE A 642 -8.68 -28.71 -18.82
CA ILE A 642 -8.70 -30.07 -18.27
C ILE A 642 -8.04 -30.04 -16.90
N ILE A 643 -8.66 -30.72 -15.93
CA ILE A 643 -8.06 -30.99 -14.62
C ILE A 643 -7.96 -32.50 -14.45
N SER A 644 -6.75 -32.96 -14.14
CA SER A 644 -6.44 -34.35 -13.86
C SER A 644 -5.94 -34.49 -12.44
N LYS A 645 -6.48 -35.46 -11.70
CA LYS A 645 -5.90 -35.92 -10.44
C LYS A 645 -4.68 -36.77 -10.75
N ILE A 646 -3.58 -36.51 -10.04
CA ILE A 646 -2.39 -37.35 -10.08
C ILE A 646 -2.57 -38.42 -9.00
N ASN A 647 -2.57 -39.69 -9.41
CA ASN A 647 -2.61 -40.82 -8.50
C ASN A 647 -1.21 -41.41 -8.31
N GLU A 648 -1.00 -42.02 -7.15
CA GLU A 648 0.17 -42.84 -6.85
C GLU A 648 0.33 -44.03 -7.81
#